data_AF-A0A6P5RSV2-F1
#
_entry.id   AF-A0A6P5RSV2-F1
#
_cell.length_a   1.000
_cell.length_b   1.000
_cell.length_c   1.000
_cell.angle_alpha   90.00
_cell.angle_beta   90.00
_cell.angle_gamma   90.00
#
_symmetry.space_group_name_H-M   'P 1'
#
loop_
_entity.id
_entity.type
_entity.pdbx_description
1 polymer ?
#
loop_
_entity_poly.entity_id
_entity_poly.type
_entity_poly.pdbx_seq_one_letter_code
_entity_poly.pdbx_strand_id
1 'polypeptide(L)'
;MCGDARNWDEESYRETILKEREIQTRTVFRTVWAPSLNPNPDAIVVASSDGSVSSYSIPSLVSKPPLGFSNVKAPHSLMAEPACFLQAHEGPAYDVKFYGHGEDAVLLSCGDDGRIRGWKWKDCVEAEAPIHLQGNHVKLLLDLVNPQHKGPWGALSPIPENNALAINDQGGSIFSAAGDSCVYCWDVESGQVKMTFKGHSDYLHSIVARNSTNQIITGSEDGTARIWDCKSGKCVQVYEPAKGTKLKGFFSCVSCMALDASESWLACGSGRSLSVWNLPASECISRTSTRASVQDVVFDENQVLAVGAEPLLCRYDINGAILSQMQCAPQSAFSISLHASGVTAVGGYGGLVDIISQFGSHLCTFSCRCVFSENKPKLSSVALSSLSPSHRSSAVMAAPEGSQFDTRQYDSKMTELLATDGQEFFTSYDEVYDSFDSMGLQENLLRGIYAYGFEKPSAIQQRGIVPFCKGLDVIQQAQSGTGKTATFCSGILQQLDYGLTECQALVLAPTRELAQQIEKVMRALGDYLGVRVHACVGGTSVREDQRILSNGVHVVVGTPGRVFDMLRRQSLRPDNIKMFVLDEADEMLSRGFKDQIYDIFQLLPSKIQVGVFSATMPPEALEITRKFMNKPVRILVKRDELTLEGIKQFYVNVDKEEWKLETLCDLYETLAITQSVIFVNTRRKVDWLTDKMRSRDHTVSATHGDMDQNTRDIIMREFRSGSSRVLITTDLLARGIDVQQVSLVINYDLPTQPENYLHRIGRSGRFGRKGVAINFVTKDDERMLFDIQKFYNVLVEELPSNVADLL
;
A
#
# COMPACT_ATOMS: atom_id res chain seq x y z
N MET A 1 26.86 26.09 37.01
CA MET A 1 27.70 27.30 36.91
C MET A 1 27.52 27.85 35.51
N CYS A 2 27.14 29.11 35.38
CA CYS A 2 27.00 29.82 34.11
C CYS A 2 28.35 29.93 33.40
N GLY A 3 28.41 29.57 32.12
CA GLY A 3 29.57 29.84 31.27
C GLY A 3 29.48 31.25 30.69
N ASP A 4 30.44 32.10 31.03
CA ASP A 4 30.64 33.41 30.41
C ASP A 4 31.06 33.23 28.94
N ALA A 5 30.19 33.62 28.00
CA ALA A 5 30.40 33.47 26.55
C ALA A 5 31.33 34.53 25.94
N ARG A 6 31.95 35.41 26.74
CA ARG A 6 32.90 36.42 26.24
C ARG A 6 34.29 35.86 25.92
N ASN A 7 34.59 34.65 26.41
CA ASN A 7 35.77 33.87 26.04
C ASN A 7 35.36 32.64 25.20
N TRP A 8 34.38 32.81 24.31
CA TRP A 8 33.99 31.77 23.35
C TRP A 8 35.14 31.55 22.37
N ASP A 9 35.85 30.44 22.54
CA ASP A 9 36.91 30.02 21.64
C ASP A 9 36.27 29.37 20.41
N GLU A 10 35.95 30.22 19.42
CA GLU A 10 35.30 29.82 18.16
C GLU A 10 36.13 28.77 17.42
N GLU A 11 37.45 28.86 17.49
CA GLU A 11 38.37 27.95 16.82
C GLU A 11 38.39 26.60 17.54
N SER A 12 38.34 26.58 18.88
CA SER A 12 38.18 25.34 19.67
C SER A 12 36.80 24.71 19.52
N TYR A 13 35.71 25.48 19.50
CA TYR A 13 34.36 24.96 19.25
C TYR A 13 34.27 24.37 17.83
N ARG A 14 34.80 25.08 16.83
CA ARG A 14 34.88 24.60 15.45
C ARG A 14 35.77 23.38 15.33
N GLU A 15 36.93 23.34 15.98
CA GLU A 15 37.80 22.15 16.03
C GLU A 15 37.13 20.99 16.74
N THR A 16 36.35 21.23 17.79
CA THR A 16 35.65 20.17 18.53
C THR A 16 34.52 19.60 17.69
N ILE A 17 33.75 20.45 17.03
CA ILE A 17 32.76 20.07 16.01
C ILE A 17 33.45 19.31 14.86
N LEU A 18 34.62 19.76 14.39
CA LEU A 18 35.37 19.08 13.32
C LEU A 18 35.98 17.75 13.77
N LYS A 19 36.47 17.63 15.02
CA LYS A 19 36.98 16.39 15.62
C LYS A 19 35.86 15.40 15.94
N GLU A 20 34.70 15.86 16.40
CA GLU A 20 33.48 15.04 16.48
C GLU A 20 33.00 14.61 15.09
N ARG A 21 33.15 15.48 14.07
CA ARG A 21 32.90 15.14 12.65
C ARG A 21 33.96 14.21 12.03
N GLU A 22 35.17 14.13 12.58
CA GLU A 22 36.23 13.18 12.21
C GLU A 22 36.03 11.78 12.83
N ILE A 23 35.08 11.62 13.75
CA ILE A 23 34.63 10.29 14.15
C ILE A 23 34.06 9.62 12.90
N GLN A 24 34.54 8.41 12.59
CA GLN A 24 34.26 7.63 11.37
C GLN A 24 32.77 7.33 11.07
N THR A 25 31.84 7.92 11.82
CA THR A 25 30.40 7.74 11.77
C THR A 25 29.70 9.05 11.43
N ARG A 26 29.25 9.21 10.17
CA ARG A 26 28.45 10.36 9.71
C ARG A 26 27.11 10.43 10.46
N THR A 27 26.64 11.64 10.78
CA THR A 27 25.27 11.85 11.28
C THR A 27 24.36 12.18 10.11
N VAL A 28 23.23 11.48 10.01
CA VAL A 28 22.18 11.77 9.02
C VAL A 28 21.15 12.67 9.68
N PHE A 29 21.04 13.91 9.20
CA PHE A 29 20.08 14.90 9.72
C PHE A 29 18.70 14.75 9.11
N ARG A 30 18.63 14.31 7.85
CA ARG A 30 17.35 14.12 7.15
C ARG A 30 17.38 12.96 6.18
N THR A 31 16.26 12.27 6.10
CA THR A 31 15.98 11.21 5.13
C THR A 31 14.73 11.56 4.33
N VAL A 32 14.75 11.30 3.03
CA VAL A 32 13.58 11.48 2.16
C VAL A 32 13.55 10.39 1.10
N TRP A 33 12.37 9.86 0.82
CA TRP A 33 12.17 8.88 -0.24
C TRP A 33 12.23 9.56 -1.60
N ALA A 34 12.99 8.98 -2.54
CA ALA A 34 13.04 9.48 -3.91
C ALA A 34 11.68 9.26 -4.60
N PRO A 35 11.20 10.22 -5.41
CA PRO A 35 10.02 10.03 -6.23
C PRO A 35 10.30 8.90 -7.24
N SER A 36 9.45 7.88 -7.24
CA SER A 36 9.51 6.76 -8.17
C SER A 36 8.13 6.50 -8.76
N LEU A 37 8.09 6.07 -10.02
CA LEU A 37 6.89 5.50 -10.65
C LEU A 37 6.59 4.09 -10.12
N ASN A 38 7.57 3.47 -9.47
CA ASN A 38 7.42 2.20 -8.79
C ASN A 38 6.77 2.43 -7.41
N PRO A 39 5.72 1.70 -7.05
CA PRO A 39 5.09 1.81 -5.74
C PRO A 39 5.95 1.23 -4.59
N ASN A 40 7.10 0.63 -4.91
CA ASN A 40 8.08 0.16 -3.93
C ASN A 40 9.18 1.22 -3.69
N PRO A 41 9.67 1.33 -2.44
CA PRO A 41 10.77 2.22 -2.12
C PRO A 41 12.04 1.75 -2.84
N ASP A 42 12.44 2.47 -3.89
CA ASP A 42 13.61 2.12 -4.70
C ASP A 42 14.89 2.78 -4.20
N ALA A 43 14.79 4.06 -3.85
CA ALA A 43 15.91 4.87 -3.41
C ALA A 43 15.52 5.83 -2.29
N ILE A 44 16.44 5.99 -1.36
CA ILE A 44 16.35 6.97 -0.27
C ILE A 44 17.48 7.96 -0.38
N VAL A 45 17.18 9.23 -0.19
CA VAL A 45 18.17 10.32 -0.20
C VAL A 45 18.39 10.78 1.23
N VAL A 46 19.64 11.05 1.58
CA VAL A 46 20.02 11.47 2.92
C VAL A 46 20.85 12.75 2.89
N ALA A 47 20.58 13.65 3.83
CA ALA A 47 21.38 14.84 4.13
C ALA A 47 22.29 14.55 5.33
N SER A 48 23.59 14.79 5.18
CA SER A 48 24.61 14.37 6.14
C SER A 48 25.39 15.53 6.75
N SER A 49 26.01 15.27 7.91
CA SER A 49 26.81 16.24 8.67
C SER A 49 28.07 16.76 8.00
N ASP A 50 28.51 16.15 6.90
CA ASP A 50 29.64 16.61 6.09
C ASP A 50 29.21 17.44 4.87
N GLY A 51 27.93 17.82 4.80
CA GLY A 51 27.39 18.61 3.69
C GLY A 51 27.07 17.80 2.44
N SER A 52 27.20 16.48 2.49
CA SER A 52 26.85 15.63 1.38
C SER A 52 25.37 15.29 1.35
N VAL A 53 24.83 15.23 0.13
CA VAL A 53 23.52 14.66 -0.18
C VAL A 53 23.76 13.42 -1.02
N SER A 54 23.36 12.27 -0.49
CA SER A 54 23.66 10.97 -1.09
C SER A 54 22.39 10.17 -1.30
N SER A 55 22.25 9.53 -2.45
CA SER A 55 21.17 8.58 -2.71
C SER A 55 21.64 7.15 -2.50
N TYR A 56 20.79 6.34 -1.90
CA TYR A 56 21.06 4.93 -1.64
C TYR A 56 19.91 4.10 -2.20
N SER A 57 20.24 3.12 -3.03
CA SER A 57 19.27 2.14 -3.52
C SER A 57 18.94 1.15 -2.40
N ILE A 58 17.65 0.86 -2.19
CA ILE A 58 17.20 -0.11 -1.17
C ILE A 58 17.79 -1.51 -1.43
N PRO A 59 17.80 -2.05 -2.67
CA PRO A 59 18.56 -3.26 -2.98
C PRO A 59 20.04 -3.23 -2.59
N SER A 60 20.72 -2.10 -2.80
CA SER A 60 22.13 -1.93 -2.41
C SER A 60 22.32 -1.87 -0.89
N LEU A 61 21.35 -1.33 -0.16
CA LEU A 61 21.32 -1.37 1.30
C LEU A 61 21.08 -2.81 1.77
N VAL A 62 20.08 -3.52 1.24
CA VAL A 62 19.66 -4.85 1.74
C VAL A 62 20.63 -6.00 1.32
N SER A 63 21.49 -5.81 0.32
CA SER A 63 22.30 -6.90 -0.28
C SER A 63 23.60 -7.28 0.43
N LYS A 64 24.00 -6.63 1.54
CA LYS A 64 25.18 -7.05 2.32
C LYS A 64 24.77 -7.83 3.59
N PRO A 65 25.21 -9.09 3.77
CA PRO A 65 24.80 -9.93 4.90
C PRO A 65 25.50 -9.52 6.21
N PRO A 66 24.87 -9.70 7.39
CA PRO A 66 25.59 -9.62 8.66
C PRO A 66 26.52 -10.84 8.79
N LEU A 67 27.83 -10.58 8.89
CA LEU A 67 28.81 -11.60 9.31
C LEU A 67 28.46 -12.05 10.73
N GLY A 68 28.41 -13.36 10.93
CA GLY A 68 28.07 -13.99 12.19
C GLY A 68 28.97 -13.57 13.35
N PHE A 69 28.41 -13.66 14.55
CA PHE A 69 29.09 -13.45 15.83
C PHE A 69 30.35 -14.34 15.97
N SER A 70 31.52 -13.80 15.63
CA SER A 70 32.77 -14.13 16.31
C SER A 70 33.87 -13.12 15.93
N ASN A 71 34.60 -12.68 16.95
CA ASN A 71 35.80 -11.84 16.95
C ASN A 71 35.64 -10.31 16.90
N VAL A 72 35.79 -9.77 18.10
CA VAL A 72 36.35 -8.46 18.44
C VAL A 72 37.61 -8.19 17.58
N LYS A 73 37.46 -7.34 16.55
CA LYS A 73 38.47 -6.57 15.77
C LYS A 73 38.20 -6.63 14.26
N ALA A 74 37.22 -5.86 13.77
CA ALA A 74 37.21 -5.27 12.42
C ALA A 74 36.04 -4.26 12.28
N PRO A 75 36.27 -2.92 12.26
CA PRO A 75 35.20 -1.93 12.12
C PRO A 75 34.81 -1.57 10.67
N HIS A 76 35.22 -2.35 9.65
CA HIS A 76 35.23 -1.85 8.26
C HIS A 76 34.31 -2.55 7.23
N SER A 77 33.39 -3.47 7.57
CA SER A 77 32.79 -4.35 6.53
C SER A 77 31.31 -4.18 6.15
N LEU A 78 30.54 -3.22 6.66
CA LEU A 78 29.11 -3.02 6.28
C LEU A 78 28.79 -1.59 5.82
N MET A 79 29.57 -1.05 4.88
CA MET A 79 29.30 0.25 4.28
C MET A 79 28.51 0.09 2.97
N ALA A 80 27.33 0.68 2.87
CA ALA A 80 26.59 0.80 1.62
C ALA A 80 27.20 1.91 0.77
N GLU A 81 27.41 1.64 -0.52
CA GLU A 81 27.91 2.66 -1.45
C GLU A 81 26.72 3.47 -1.99
N PRO A 82 26.83 4.81 -2.04
CA PRO A 82 25.78 5.64 -2.59
C PRO A 82 25.65 5.41 -4.10
N ALA A 83 24.42 5.42 -4.60
CA ALA A 83 24.12 5.38 -6.02
C ALA A 83 24.42 6.73 -6.70
N CYS A 84 24.20 7.84 -5.97
CA CYS A 84 24.57 9.19 -6.37
C CYS A 84 25.16 9.92 -5.16
N PHE A 85 26.21 10.71 -5.38
CA PHE A 85 26.85 11.54 -4.38
C PHE A 85 26.97 12.99 -4.85
N LEU A 86 26.40 13.92 -4.07
CA LEU A 86 26.46 15.36 -4.30
C LEU A 86 27.14 16.03 -3.10
N GLN A 87 28.19 16.82 -3.34
CA GLN A 87 28.71 17.74 -2.32
C GLN A 87 27.82 18.98 -2.32
N ALA A 88 26.73 18.92 -1.57
CA ALA A 88 25.69 19.92 -1.61
C ALA A 88 26.07 21.20 -0.86
N HIS A 89 26.83 21.11 0.24
CA HIS A 89 27.16 22.25 1.10
C HIS A 89 28.61 22.19 1.62
N GLU A 90 29.17 23.34 2.02
CA GLU A 90 30.51 23.43 2.64
C GLU A 90 30.50 23.06 4.15
N GLY A 91 29.31 23.06 4.77
CA GLY A 91 29.03 22.56 6.12
C GLY A 91 27.86 21.57 6.09
N PRO A 92 27.29 21.16 7.25
CA PRO A 92 26.17 20.23 7.32
C PRO A 92 25.02 20.53 6.36
N ALA A 93 24.49 19.48 5.73
CA ALA A 93 23.19 19.53 5.06
C ALA A 93 22.12 19.18 6.09
N TYR A 94 21.20 20.11 6.37
CA TYR A 94 20.21 19.97 7.44
C TYR A 94 18.89 19.35 6.96
N ASP A 95 18.42 19.72 5.77
CA ASP A 95 17.15 19.21 5.23
C ASP A 95 17.26 18.92 3.73
N VAL A 96 16.44 17.99 3.27
CA VAL A 96 16.36 17.57 1.87
C VAL A 96 14.92 17.26 1.50
N LYS A 97 14.46 17.79 0.37
CA LYS A 97 13.06 17.67 -0.12
C LYS A 97 13.02 17.58 -1.64
N PHE A 98 11.93 17.03 -2.17
CA PHE A 98 11.67 17.00 -3.61
C PHE A 98 10.59 18.03 -3.97
N TYR A 99 10.87 18.84 -4.99
CA TYR A 99 9.93 19.77 -5.60
C TYR A 99 9.44 19.21 -6.94
N GLY A 100 8.13 19.17 -7.16
CA GLY A 100 7.50 18.54 -8.33
C GLY A 100 7.34 17.02 -8.22
N HIS A 101 6.88 16.40 -9.32
CA HIS A 101 6.52 14.98 -9.37
C HIS A 101 7.30 14.21 -10.44
N GLY A 102 7.55 12.92 -10.16
CA GLY A 102 8.17 11.99 -11.12
C GLY A 102 9.67 12.22 -11.32
N GLU A 103 10.18 11.78 -12.48
CA GLU A 103 11.62 11.83 -12.81
C GLU A 103 12.15 13.25 -13.04
N ASP A 104 11.28 14.20 -13.38
CA ASP A 104 11.63 15.61 -13.57
C ASP A 104 11.65 16.42 -12.26
N ALA A 105 11.44 15.78 -11.11
CA ALA A 105 11.49 16.43 -9.81
C ALA A 105 12.85 17.08 -9.54
N VAL A 106 12.84 18.16 -8.76
CA VAL A 106 14.05 18.87 -8.32
C VAL A 106 14.36 18.45 -6.89
N LEU A 107 15.54 17.86 -6.70
CA LEU A 107 16.09 17.56 -5.38
C LEU A 107 16.63 18.84 -4.77
N LEU A 108 16.04 19.30 -3.68
CA LEU A 108 16.43 20.50 -2.95
C LEU A 108 17.12 20.13 -1.64
N SER A 109 18.20 20.85 -1.32
CA SER A 109 18.93 20.73 -0.05
C SER A 109 19.22 22.09 0.53
N CYS A 110 19.16 22.21 1.86
CA CYS A 110 19.63 23.37 2.59
C CYS A 110 20.63 22.99 3.69
N GLY A 111 21.47 23.95 4.07
CA GLY A 111 22.53 23.67 5.02
C GLY A 111 23.13 24.90 5.69
N ASP A 112 24.20 24.62 6.41
CA ASP A 112 24.95 25.53 7.28
C ASP A 112 25.57 26.71 6.52
N ASP A 113 25.86 26.53 5.24
CA ASP A 113 26.41 27.58 4.36
C ASP A 113 25.36 28.62 3.92
N GLY A 114 24.12 28.49 4.40
CA GLY A 114 23.05 29.43 4.15
C GLY A 114 22.50 29.42 2.74
N ARG A 115 22.78 28.36 2.00
CA ARG A 115 22.30 28.18 0.64
C ARG A 115 21.20 27.14 0.56
N ILE A 116 20.37 27.29 -0.45
CA ILE A 116 19.42 26.29 -0.90
C ILE A 116 19.82 25.92 -2.30
N ARG A 117 20.20 24.67 -2.50
CA ARG A 117 20.68 24.17 -3.80
C ARG A 117 19.71 23.14 -4.35
N GLY A 118 19.52 23.17 -5.67
CA GLY A 118 18.59 22.30 -6.38
C GLY A 118 19.23 21.62 -7.57
N TRP A 119 18.98 20.31 -7.72
CA TRP A 119 19.43 19.50 -8.85
C TRP A 119 18.26 18.77 -9.48
N LYS A 120 18.30 18.58 -10.80
CA LYS A 120 17.31 17.75 -11.46
C LYS A 120 17.54 16.29 -11.07
N TRP A 121 16.50 15.62 -10.59
CA TRP A 121 16.63 14.26 -10.05
C TRP A 121 17.09 13.26 -11.11
N LYS A 122 16.54 13.34 -12.32
CA LYS A 122 17.00 12.56 -13.47
C LYS A 122 18.51 12.64 -13.70
N ASP A 123 19.08 13.84 -13.66
CA ASP A 123 20.51 14.07 -13.88
C ASP A 123 21.36 13.46 -12.74
N CYS A 124 20.80 13.37 -11.53
CA CYS A 124 21.46 12.71 -10.40
C CYS A 124 21.48 11.19 -10.56
N VAL A 125 20.43 10.60 -11.15
CA VAL A 125 20.29 9.15 -11.36
C VAL A 125 21.06 8.65 -12.58
N GLU A 126 21.10 9.44 -13.66
CA GLU A 126 21.76 9.10 -14.93
C GLU A 126 23.27 9.46 -14.97
N ALA A 127 23.84 9.99 -13.89
CA ALA A 127 25.23 10.40 -13.84
C ALA A 127 26.19 9.19 -13.93
N GLU A 128 26.77 8.93 -15.10
CA GLU A 128 27.71 7.81 -15.34
C GLU A 128 29.13 8.02 -14.74
N ALA A 129 29.39 9.15 -14.08
CA ALA A 129 30.72 9.43 -13.52
C ALA A 129 31.02 8.54 -12.29
N PRO A 130 32.29 8.15 -12.04
CA PRO A 130 32.67 7.46 -10.82
C PRO A 130 32.29 8.27 -9.56
N ILE A 131 31.82 7.62 -8.50
CA ILE A 131 31.29 8.23 -7.25
C ILE A 131 32.23 9.30 -6.65
N HIS A 132 33.55 9.16 -6.83
CA HIS A 132 34.57 10.11 -6.34
C HIS A 132 34.74 11.38 -7.18
N LEU A 133 34.11 11.45 -8.36
CA LEU A 133 34.15 12.58 -9.30
C LEU A 133 32.77 13.24 -9.48
N GLN A 134 31.67 12.55 -9.18
CA GLN A 134 30.29 13.04 -9.41
C GLN A 134 29.95 14.37 -8.74
N GLY A 135 30.52 14.66 -7.56
CA GLY A 135 30.11 15.80 -6.72
C GLY A 135 30.17 17.18 -7.39
N ASN A 136 30.95 17.35 -8.47
CA ASN A 136 31.09 18.61 -9.21
C ASN A 136 30.56 18.55 -10.66
N HIS A 137 30.02 17.42 -11.12
CA HIS A 137 29.62 17.21 -12.52
C HIS A 137 28.11 17.33 -12.76
N VAL A 138 27.27 17.14 -11.75
CA VAL A 138 25.82 17.32 -11.88
C VAL A 138 25.49 18.81 -11.89
N LYS A 139 24.80 19.27 -12.94
CA LYS A 139 24.50 20.69 -13.14
C LYS A 139 23.56 21.18 -12.04
N LEU A 140 23.96 22.25 -11.37
CA LEU A 140 23.13 22.97 -10.42
C LEU A 140 22.00 23.71 -11.16
N LEU A 141 20.75 23.42 -10.81
CA LEU A 141 19.57 24.03 -11.39
C LEU A 141 19.16 25.30 -10.61
N LEU A 142 19.30 25.25 -9.29
CA LEU A 142 18.89 26.31 -8.37
C LEU A 142 19.99 26.56 -7.33
N ASP A 143 20.36 27.82 -7.10
CA ASP A 143 21.32 28.24 -6.07
C ASP A 143 20.78 29.52 -5.43
N LEU A 144 20.07 29.37 -4.32
CA LEU A 144 19.51 30.47 -3.56
C LEU A 144 20.39 30.74 -2.36
N VAL A 145 20.65 32.01 -2.07
CA VAL A 145 21.48 32.43 -0.95
C VAL A 145 20.59 33.19 0.02
N ASN A 146 20.59 32.78 1.28
CA ASN A 146 19.87 33.49 2.34
C ASN A 146 20.15 35.00 2.24
N PRO A 147 19.13 35.88 2.12
CA PRO A 147 19.31 37.32 1.87
C PRO A 147 19.94 38.06 3.06
N GLN A 148 20.17 37.39 4.18
CA GLN A 148 20.47 38.08 5.42
C GLN A 148 21.88 38.67 5.50
N HIS A 149 21.88 39.93 5.94
CA HIS A 149 23.05 40.74 6.31
C HIS A 149 22.99 41.26 7.77
N LYS A 150 22.04 40.80 8.62
CA LYS A 150 21.95 41.07 10.09
C LYS A 150 20.65 40.51 10.71
N GLY A 151 20.75 39.85 11.87
CA GLY A 151 19.63 39.34 12.65
C GLY A 151 18.89 40.41 13.50
N PRO A 152 17.79 40.04 14.18
CA PRO A 152 16.86 40.96 14.88
C PRO A 152 17.47 41.78 16.03
N TRP A 153 18.70 41.48 16.45
CA TRP A 153 19.42 42.17 17.53
C TRP A 153 20.62 43.00 17.02
N GLY A 154 20.77 43.18 15.70
CA GLY A 154 21.96 43.84 15.13
C GLY A 154 23.25 43.04 15.26
N ALA A 155 23.21 41.88 15.93
CA ALA A 155 24.23 40.85 15.87
C ALA A 155 24.08 40.08 14.55
N LEU A 156 25.21 39.91 13.86
CA LEU A 156 25.33 38.89 12.83
C LEU A 156 25.04 37.56 13.54
N SER A 157 24.02 36.79 13.11
CA SER A 157 24.16 35.35 13.28
C SER A 157 25.50 35.02 12.61
N PRO A 158 26.47 34.39 13.30
CA PRO A 158 27.76 34.10 12.69
C PRO A 158 27.63 33.16 11.48
N ILE A 159 26.45 32.58 11.26
CA ILE A 159 26.20 31.53 10.28
C ILE A 159 24.89 31.84 9.53
N PRO A 160 24.89 31.97 8.19
CA PRO A 160 23.71 32.27 7.38
C PRO A 160 22.77 31.06 7.21
N GLU A 161 22.78 30.09 8.12
CA GLU A 161 22.17 28.76 7.94
C GLU A 161 20.68 28.74 7.58
N ASN A 162 20.31 27.74 6.79
CA ASN A 162 18.92 27.35 6.52
C ASN A 162 18.68 25.96 7.14
N ASN A 163 17.74 25.88 8.09
CA ASN A 163 17.57 24.72 8.95
C ASN A 163 16.50 23.74 8.43
N ALA A 164 15.46 24.23 7.76
CA ALA A 164 14.40 23.39 7.21
C ALA A 164 13.73 24.00 5.96
N LEU A 165 13.17 23.14 5.11
CA LEU A 165 12.47 23.49 3.88
C LEU A 165 11.02 23.00 3.88
N ALA A 166 10.12 23.83 3.36
CA ALA A 166 8.76 23.44 3.01
C ALA A 166 8.43 23.83 1.57
N ILE A 167 7.58 23.05 0.93
CA ILE A 167 7.32 23.15 -0.52
C ILE A 167 5.83 23.40 -0.77
N ASN A 168 5.57 24.35 -1.66
CA ASN A 168 4.27 24.56 -2.28
C ASN A 168 4.40 24.42 -3.79
N ASP A 169 4.19 23.19 -4.28
CA ASP A 169 4.26 22.86 -5.71
C ASP A 169 3.21 23.61 -6.52
N GLN A 170 2.00 23.78 -5.98
CA GLN A 170 0.90 24.48 -6.67
C GLN A 170 1.16 25.99 -6.81
N GLY A 171 1.82 26.59 -5.81
CA GLY A 171 2.16 28.01 -5.77
C GLY A 171 3.54 28.35 -6.33
N GLY A 172 4.27 27.36 -6.85
CA GLY A 172 5.61 27.54 -7.41
C GLY A 172 6.60 28.16 -6.42
N SER A 173 6.50 27.81 -5.14
CA SER A 173 7.24 28.49 -4.07
C SER A 173 7.91 27.52 -3.09
N ILE A 174 9.10 27.88 -2.63
CA ILE A 174 9.85 27.17 -1.58
C ILE A 174 9.94 28.08 -0.37
N PHE A 175 9.73 27.53 0.82
CA PHE A 175 9.90 28.24 2.08
C PHE A 175 11.11 27.71 2.82
N SER A 176 11.97 28.61 3.31
CA SER A 176 13.14 28.26 4.12
C SER A 176 13.05 28.87 5.51
N ALA A 177 13.12 28.02 6.52
CA ALA A 177 13.32 28.45 7.91
C ALA A 177 14.80 28.70 8.14
N ALA A 178 15.18 29.95 8.37
CA ALA A 178 16.56 30.34 8.58
C ALA A 178 16.88 30.52 10.07
N GLY A 179 18.16 30.34 10.42
CA GLY A 179 18.67 30.55 11.79
C GLY A 179 18.54 32.00 12.28
N ASP A 180 18.10 32.89 11.41
CA ASP A 180 18.00 34.30 11.65
C ASP A 180 16.61 34.78 12.12
N SER A 181 15.79 33.84 12.59
CA SER A 181 14.41 34.03 13.04
C SER A 181 13.42 34.42 11.92
N CYS A 182 13.82 34.36 10.65
CA CYS A 182 12.99 34.70 9.51
C CYS A 182 12.67 33.47 8.65
N VAL A 183 11.49 33.50 8.03
CA VAL A 183 11.20 32.59 6.92
C VAL A 183 11.26 33.35 5.61
N TYR A 184 11.92 32.77 4.62
CA TYR A 184 11.97 33.30 3.26
C TYR A 184 11.12 32.44 2.34
N CYS A 185 10.20 33.09 1.62
CA CYS A 185 9.47 32.49 0.51
C CYS A 185 10.20 32.83 -0.78
N TRP A 186 10.63 31.80 -1.49
CA TRP A 186 11.35 31.88 -2.76
C TRP A 186 10.42 31.50 -3.90
N ASP A 187 10.48 32.23 -4.99
CA ASP A 187 9.92 31.80 -6.26
C ASP A 187 10.90 30.87 -6.97
N VAL A 188 10.44 29.69 -7.39
CA VAL A 188 11.32 28.68 -8.00
C VAL A 188 11.75 29.07 -9.41
N GLU A 189 10.89 29.76 -10.17
CA GLU A 189 11.17 30.11 -11.57
C GLU A 189 12.15 31.27 -11.70
N SER A 190 11.98 32.30 -10.87
CA SER A 190 12.78 33.52 -10.87
C SER A 190 13.97 33.47 -9.91
N GLY A 191 13.95 32.57 -8.92
CA GLY A 191 14.97 32.46 -7.88
C GLY A 191 15.00 33.65 -6.91
N GLN A 192 13.97 34.49 -6.91
CA GLN A 192 13.89 35.68 -6.06
C GLN A 192 13.02 35.46 -4.82
N VAL A 193 13.29 36.23 -3.77
CA VAL A 193 12.47 36.24 -2.55
C VAL A 193 11.14 36.93 -2.86
N LYS A 194 10.04 36.18 -2.80
CA LYS A 194 8.67 36.69 -2.86
C LYS A 194 8.27 37.41 -1.58
N MET A 195 8.59 36.82 -0.43
CA MET A 195 8.11 37.30 0.86
C MET A 195 9.06 36.91 2.00
N THR A 196 9.10 37.72 3.05
CA THR A 196 9.84 37.42 4.27
C THR A 196 8.89 37.51 5.46
N PHE A 197 8.78 36.43 6.23
CA PHE A 197 7.98 36.38 7.44
C PHE A 197 8.88 36.65 8.64
N LYS A 198 8.56 37.71 9.38
CA LYS A 198 9.32 38.15 10.55
C LYS A 198 8.41 38.18 11.77
N GLY A 199 8.86 37.62 12.88
CA GLY A 199 8.17 37.76 14.16
C GLY A 199 8.55 36.77 15.25
N HIS A 200 9.29 35.70 14.93
CA HIS A 200 9.94 34.89 15.95
C HIS A 200 11.06 35.67 16.65
N SER A 201 11.30 35.37 17.92
CA SER A 201 12.35 36.04 18.71
C SER A 201 13.68 35.28 18.73
N ASP A 202 13.71 34.06 18.19
CA ASP A 202 14.85 33.15 18.25
C ASP A 202 14.92 32.24 17.01
N TYR A 203 15.91 31.36 16.93
CA TYR A 203 16.21 30.47 15.80
C TYR A 203 14.98 29.68 15.34
N LEU A 204 14.84 29.45 14.04
CA LEU A 204 13.83 28.56 13.47
C LEU A 204 14.42 27.17 13.26
N HIS A 205 13.68 26.15 13.65
CA HIS A 205 14.10 24.74 13.54
C HIS A 205 13.31 23.97 12.50
N SER A 206 12.01 24.23 12.39
CA SER A 206 11.12 23.44 11.55
C SER A 206 10.09 24.31 10.82
N ILE A 207 9.70 23.86 9.64
CA ILE A 207 8.67 24.51 8.82
C ILE A 207 7.87 23.46 8.06
N VAL A 208 6.56 23.66 7.96
CA VAL A 208 5.65 22.84 7.16
C VAL A 208 4.68 23.74 6.39
N ALA A 209 4.30 23.34 5.18
CA ALA A 209 3.37 24.09 4.33
C ALA A 209 1.98 23.46 4.36
N ARG A 210 0.94 24.30 4.40
CA ARG A 210 -0.47 23.94 4.20
C ARG A 210 -0.90 24.46 2.83
N ASN A 211 -0.72 23.63 1.82
CA ASN A 211 -0.91 24.04 0.43
C ASN A 211 -2.38 24.33 0.12
N SER A 212 -3.31 23.61 0.76
CA SER A 212 -4.76 23.82 0.59
C SER A 212 -5.24 25.22 0.99
N THR A 213 -4.61 25.82 2.00
CA THR A 213 -4.99 27.11 2.58
C THR A 213 -3.98 28.22 2.28
N ASN A 214 -2.89 27.90 1.57
CA ASN A 214 -1.77 28.79 1.29
C ASN A 214 -1.19 29.42 2.57
N GLN A 215 -0.93 28.58 3.56
CA GLN A 215 -0.35 28.94 4.85
C GLN A 215 0.93 28.15 5.11
N ILE A 216 1.77 28.65 6.02
CA ILE A 216 2.92 27.91 6.55
C ILE A 216 2.85 27.87 8.07
N ILE A 217 3.41 26.82 8.66
CA ILE A 217 3.59 26.70 10.10
C ILE A 217 5.08 26.61 10.40
N THR A 218 5.56 27.41 11.36
CA THR A 218 6.98 27.51 11.72
C THR A 218 7.18 27.17 13.20
N GLY A 219 8.22 26.42 13.52
CA GLY A 219 8.62 26.07 14.89
C GLY A 219 9.96 26.73 15.23
N SER A 220 10.06 27.30 16.43
CA SER A 220 11.22 28.09 16.85
C SER A 220 11.75 27.69 18.23
N GLU A 221 13.01 28.05 18.48
CA GLU A 221 13.66 28.02 19.79
C GLU A 221 12.92 28.91 20.82
N ASP A 222 12.14 29.91 20.37
CA ASP A 222 11.29 30.74 21.23
C ASP A 222 10.14 29.96 21.91
N GLY A 223 9.97 28.69 21.54
CA GLY A 223 9.00 27.76 22.07
C GLY A 223 7.58 27.92 21.55
N THR A 224 7.42 28.69 20.47
CA THR A 224 6.16 28.87 19.78
C THR A 224 6.16 28.17 18.42
N ALA A 225 5.00 27.64 18.05
CA ALA A 225 4.70 27.28 16.67
C ALA A 225 3.73 28.30 16.09
N ARG A 226 4.01 28.89 14.93
CA ARG A 226 3.21 29.99 14.38
C ARG A 226 2.69 29.67 12.99
N ILE A 227 1.40 29.93 12.77
CA ILE A 227 0.78 29.89 11.44
C ILE A 227 0.93 31.26 10.80
N TRP A 228 1.38 31.29 9.56
CA TRP A 228 1.48 32.48 8.73
C TRP A 228 0.62 32.34 7.49
N ASP A 229 -0.05 33.42 7.11
CA ASP A 229 -0.72 33.52 5.83
C ASP A 229 0.27 33.98 4.76
N CYS A 230 0.48 33.16 3.73
CA CYS A 230 1.46 33.45 2.69
C CYS A 230 1.04 34.59 1.76
N LYS A 231 -0.23 35.02 1.78
CA LYS A 231 -0.69 36.18 0.98
C LYS A 231 -0.37 37.49 1.68
N SER A 232 -0.66 37.59 2.98
CA SER A 232 -0.49 38.83 3.75
C SER A 232 0.85 38.95 4.47
N GLY A 233 1.60 37.84 4.62
CA GLY A 233 2.84 37.80 5.40
C GLY A 233 2.62 37.91 6.92
N LYS A 234 1.36 37.90 7.38
CA LYS A 234 1.02 38.09 8.80
C LYS A 234 0.93 36.75 9.52
N CYS A 235 1.33 36.76 10.79
CA CYS A 235 1.06 35.66 11.70
C CYS A 235 -0.43 35.64 12.03
N VAL A 236 -1.09 34.52 11.70
CA VAL A 236 -2.51 34.28 11.93
C VAL A 236 -2.73 33.75 13.34
N GLN A 237 -1.87 32.83 13.78
CA GLN A 237 -2.05 32.09 15.02
C GLN A 237 -0.72 31.68 15.64
N VAL A 238 -0.68 31.66 16.97
CA VAL A 238 0.47 31.25 17.76
C VAL A 238 0.04 30.11 18.69
N TYR A 239 0.73 28.99 18.58
CA TYR A 239 0.63 27.85 19.48
C TYR A 239 1.81 27.82 20.42
N GLU A 240 1.57 27.40 21.65
CA GLU A 240 2.61 27.15 22.66
C GLU A 240 2.57 25.66 23.04
N PRO A 241 3.26 24.77 22.30
CA PRO A 241 3.28 23.34 22.54
C PRO A 241 3.60 22.94 23.98
N ALA A 242 4.47 23.69 24.65
CA ALA A 242 4.91 23.44 26.02
C ALA A 242 4.05 24.08 27.12
N LYS A 243 3.01 24.87 26.80
CA LYS A 243 2.23 25.61 27.81
C LYS A 243 1.45 24.69 28.74
N GLY A 244 1.88 24.59 30.00
CA GLY A 244 1.20 23.83 31.06
C GLY A 244 1.92 22.53 31.50
N THR A 245 3.09 22.21 30.95
CA THR A 245 3.93 21.12 31.47
C THR A 245 4.63 21.56 32.77
N LYS A 246 4.58 20.72 33.81
CA LYS A 246 5.23 20.99 35.12
C LYS A 246 6.77 20.86 35.09
N LEU A 247 7.38 20.78 33.91
CA LEU A 247 8.82 20.58 33.74
C LEU A 247 9.55 21.92 33.88
N LYS A 248 9.72 22.37 35.12
CA LYS A 248 10.60 23.51 35.42
C LYS A 248 12.05 23.14 35.06
N GLY A 249 12.64 23.86 34.10
CA GLY A 249 14.10 23.90 33.91
C GLY A 249 14.66 23.41 32.57
N PHE A 250 13.82 23.06 31.59
CA PHE A 250 14.29 22.66 30.25
C PHE A 250 13.77 23.61 29.16
N PHE A 251 14.63 23.96 28.20
CA PHE A 251 14.30 24.81 27.04
C PHE A 251 13.12 24.20 26.28
N SER A 252 12.08 25.01 26.05
CA SER A 252 10.84 24.59 25.43
C SER A 252 10.83 24.85 23.93
N CYS A 253 11.93 24.56 23.21
CA CYS A 253 12.02 24.79 21.77
C CYS A 253 11.05 23.87 21.01
N VAL A 254 10.51 24.33 19.88
CA VAL A 254 9.74 23.49 18.95
C VAL A 254 10.71 22.93 17.91
N SER A 255 11.18 21.70 18.15
CA SER A 255 12.23 21.07 17.36
C SER A 255 11.71 20.53 16.03
N CYS A 256 10.54 19.87 16.02
CA CYS A 256 9.99 19.23 14.82
C CYS A 256 8.48 19.36 14.72
N MET A 257 7.98 19.31 13.48
CA MET A 257 6.55 19.40 13.18
C MET A 257 6.19 18.54 11.96
N ALA A 258 4.99 17.98 11.97
CA ALA A 258 4.39 17.30 10.82
C ALA A 258 2.90 17.61 10.71
N LEU A 259 2.39 17.60 9.48
CA LEU A 259 0.97 17.66 9.16
C LEU A 259 0.49 16.31 8.66
N ASP A 260 -0.77 16.00 8.90
CA ASP A 260 -1.42 14.86 8.28
C ASP A 260 -1.77 15.15 6.80
N ALA A 261 -2.17 14.12 6.05
CA ALA A 261 -2.51 14.26 4.64
C ALA A 261 -3.68 15.23 4.38
N SER A 262 -4.57 15.44 5.35
CA SER A 262 -5.67 16.41 5.25
C SER A 262 -5.29 17.84 5.65
N GLU A 263 -4.05 18.08 6.09
CA GLU A 263 -3.56 19.36 6.63
C GLU A 263 -4.43 19.94 7.76
N SER A 264 -5.15 19.08 8.48
CA SER A 264 -6.08 19.45 9.57
C SER A 264 -5.50 19.13 10.94
N TRP A 265 -4.52 18.23 11.01
CA TRP A 265 -3.87 17.81 12.24
C TRP A 265 -2.39 18.18 12.22
N LEU A 266 -1.91 18.71 13.33
CA LEU A 266 -0.51 19.11 13.52
C LEU A 266 0.08 18.36 14.71
N ALA A 267 1.17 17.65 14.49
CA ALA A 267 2.00 17.08 15.54
C ALA A 267 3.24 17.96 15.73
N CYS A 268 3.50 18.38 16.98
CA CYS A 268 4.67 19.17 17.34
C CYS A 268 5.48 18.48 18.42
N GLY A 269 6.78 18.28 18.16
CA GLY A 269 7.76 17.94 19.18
C GLY A 269 8.30 19.21 19.82
N SER A 270 8.29 19.27 21.15
CA SER A 270 8.90 20.36 21.91
C SER A 270 9.64 19.82 23.12
N GLY A 271 10.96 19.76 23.03
CA GLY A 271 11.81 19.09 24.02
C GLY A 271 11.30 17.67 24.31
N ARG A 272 10.97 17.39 25.57
CA ARG A 272 10.44 16.10 26.05
C ARG A 272 8.91 16.00 26.00
N SER A 273 8.27 16.70 25.08
CA SER A 273 6.83 16.71 24.91
C SER A 273 6.47 16.51 23.45
N LEU A 274 5.49 15.66 23.19
CA LEU A 274 4.80 15.56 21.92
C LEU A 274 3.39 16.10 22.11
N SER A 275 2.96 17.02 21.26
CA SER A 275 1.59 17.56 21.30
C SER A 275 0.91 17.41 19.95
N VAL A 276 -0.36 17.01 19.95
CA VAL A 276 -1.20 16.91 18.76
C VAL A 276 -2.29 17.97 18.83
N TRP A 277 -2.45 18.71 17.74
CA TRP A 277 -3.35 19.85 17.61
C TRP A 277 -4.32 19.61 16.46
N ASN A 278 -5.59 19.95 16.69
CA ASN A 278 -6.59 20.07 15.65
C ASN A 278 -6.58 21.54 15.18
N LEU A 279 -6.14 21.76 13.94
CA LEU A 279 -5.96 23.10 13.38
C LEU A 279 -7.29 23.84 13.15
N PRO A 280 -8.33 23.24 12.54
CA PRO A 280 -9.64 23.87 12.44
C PRO A 280 -10.25 24.28 13.78
N ALA A 281 -10.13 23.43 14.80
CA ALA A 281 -10.64 23.71 16.15
C ALA A 281 -9.71 24.63 16.96
N SER A 282 -8.46 24.80 16.53
CA SER A 282 -7.43 25.53 17.30
C SER A 282 -7.17 24.96 18.70
N GLU A 283 -7.38 23.65 18.88
CA GLU A 283 -7.33 22.97 20.16
C GLU A 283 -6.20 21.94 20.21
N CYS A 284 -5.52 21.87 21.37
CA CYS A 284 -4.58 20.80 21.67
C CYS A 284 -5.37 19.58 22.16
N ILE A 285 -5.37 18.51 21.38
CA ILE A 285 -6.10 17.29 21.69
C ILE A 285 -5.33 16.41 22.67
N SER A 286 -4.01 16.31 22.48
CA SER A 286 -3.17 15.50 23.34
C SER A 286 -1.82 16.15 23.60
N ARG A 287 -1.30 15.88 24.80
CA ARG A 287 0.06 16.24 25.18
C ARG A 287 0.68 15.10 25.96
N THR A 288 1.68 14.47 25.36
CA THR A 288 2.36 13.30 25.90
C THR A 288 3.78 13.67 26.31
N SER A 289 4.15 13.36 27.55
CA SER A 289 5.53 13.50 27.99
C SER A 289 6.34 12.33 27.47
N THR A 290 7.40 12.64 26.71
CA THR A 290 8.39 11.65 26.27
C THR A 290 9.54 11.61 27.27
N ARG A 291 10.33 10.52 27.26
CA ARG A 291 11.48 10.36 28.17
C ARG A 291 12.69 11.17 27.72
N ALA A 292 12.87 11.31 26.41
CA ALA A 292 13.91 12.09 25.77
C ALA A 292 13.35 13.09 24.73
N SER A 293 14.21 13.97 24.21
CA SER A 293 13.78 14.99 23.26
C SER A 293 13.34 14.39 21.93
N VAL A 294 12.18 14.81 21.43
CA VAL A 294 11.68 14.41 20.11
C VAL A 294 12.44 15.22 19.05
N GLN A 295 13.05 14.53 18.09
CA GLN A 295 13.86 15.14 17.03
C GLN A 295 13.12 15.19 15.69
N ASP A 296 12.27 14.21 15.40
CA ASP A 296 11.47 14.20 14.17
C ASP A 296 10.16 13.44 14.37
N VAL A 297 9.16 13.81 13.58
CA VAL A 297 7.77 13.33 13.69
C VAL A 297 7.14 13.21 12.31
N VAL A 298 6.30 12.19 12.13
CA VAL A 298 5.50 12.00 10.89
C VAL A 298 4.15 11.38 11.21
N PHE A 299 3.14 11.69 10.39
CA PHE A 299 1.84 11.03 10.46
C PHE A 299 1.83 9.74 9.61
N ASP A 300 1.22 8.68 10.14
CA ASP A 300 0.84 7.45 9.46
C ASP A 300 -0.66 7.24 9.70
N GLU A 301 -1.48 7.68 8.75
CA GLU A 301 -2.94 7.74 8.91
C GLU A 301 -3.34 8.49 10.19
N ASN A 302 -4.01 7.82 11.13
CA ASN A 302 -4.46 8.39 12.42
C ASN A 302 -3.44 8.20 13.56
N GLN A 303 -2.18 7.92 13.23
CA GLN A 303 -1.11 7.64 14.18
C GLN A 303 0.05 8.60 13.97
N VAL A 304 0.74 8.92 15.07
CA VAL A 304 1.91 9.79 15.07
C VAL A 304 3.14 8.94 15.38
N LEU A 305 4.09 8.90 14.45
CA LEU A 305 5.38 8.26 14.66
C LEU A 305 6.38 9.33 15.07
N ALA A 306 7.11 9.08 16.15
CA ALA A 306 8.13 10.00 16.65
C ALA A 306 9.43 9.27 16.98
N VAL A 307 10.54 9.93 16.64
CA VAL A 307 11.91 9.51 16.97
C VAL A 307 12.64 10.63 17.70
N GLY A 308 13.71 10.30 18.41
CA GLY A 308 14.45 11.31 19.16
C GLY A 308 15.80 10.87 19.69
N ALA A 309 16.25 11.56 20.74
CA ALA A 309 17.52 11.24 21.41
C ALA A 309 17.51 9.85 22.08
N GLU A 310 16.33 9.25 22.25
CA GLU A 310 16.21 7.83 22.59
C GLU A 310 16.22 6.97 21.32
N PRO A 311 16.84 5.78 21.38
CA PRO A 311 16.88 4.83 20.28
C PRO A 311 15.54 4.07 20.12
N LEU A 312 14.42 4.78 20.13
CA LEU A 312 13.07 4.23 20.06
C LEU A 312 12.24 4.93 18.99
N LEU A 313 11.69 4.15 18.07
CA LEU A 313 10.56 4.57 17.25
C LEU A 313 9.28 4.34 18.04
N CYS A 314 8.65 5.42 18.48
CA CYS A 314 7.41 5.38 19.23
C CYS A 314 6.23 5.73 18.32
N ARG A 315 5.17 4.93 18.39
CA ARG A 315 3.92 5.13 17.67
C ARG A 315 2.83 5.51 18.66
N TYR A 316 2.24 6.67 18.46
CA TYR A 316 1.18 7.22 19.30
C TYR A 316 -0.14 7.24 18.53
N ASP A 317 -1.26 7.06 19.23
CA ASP A 317 -2.55 7.47 18.69
C ASP A 317 -2.71 9.00 18.78
N ILE A 318 -3.79 9.52 18.19
CA ILE A 318 -4.07 10.96 18.19
C ILE A 318 -4.33 11.53 19.60
N ASN A 319 -4.75 10.66 20.54
CA ASN A 319 -4.98 10.99 21.94
C ASN A 319 -3.68 10.95 22.78
N GLY A 320 -2.54 10.62 22.15
CA GLY A 320 -1.24 10.62 22.79
C GLY A 320 -0.90 9.32 23.54
N ALA A 321 -1.71 8.26 23.40
CA ALA A 321 -1.42 6.95 23.97
C ALA A 321 -0.40 6.20 23.11
N ILE A 322 0.57 5.54 23.75
CA ILE A 322 1.60 4.75 23.07
C ILE A 322 0.97 3.44 22.59
N LEU A 323 0.95 3.23 21.27
CA LEU A 323 0.47 2.02 20.61
C LEU A 323 1.58 0.97 20.50
N SER A 324 2.78 1.40 20.13
CA SER A 324 3.96 0.52 20.06
C SER A 324 5.26 1.30 20.20
N GLN A 325 6.31 0.60 20.63
CA GLN A 325 7.68 1.12 20.68
C GLN A 325 8.61 0.08 20.09
N MET A 326 9.47 0.51 19.16
CA MET A 326 10.47 -0.34 18.53
C MET A 326 11.86 0.21 18.80
N GLN A 327 12.77 -0.66 19.25
CA GLN A 327 14.17 -0.31 19.46
C GLN A 327 14.85 -0.11 18.11
N CYS A 328 15.33 1.10 17.85
CA CYS A 328 16.15 1.40 16.69
C CYS A 328 17.61 1.04 16.96
N ALA A 329 18.34 0.71 15.90
CA ALA A 329 19.76 0.40 15.95
C ALA A 329 20.72 1.55 16.37
N PRO A 330 20.51 2.84 16.01
CA PRO A 330 21.40 3.92 16.44
C PRO A 330 21.12 4.33 17.88
N GLN A 331 22.13 4.88 18.56
CA GLN A 331 21.97 5.40 19.91
C GLN A 331 21.09 6.66 19.98
N SER A 332 20.96 7.40 18.87
CA SER A 332 20.09 8.57 18.72
C SER A 332 19.53 8.62 17.29
N ALA A 333 18.22 8.80 17.16
CA ALA A 333 17.51 8.90 15.90
C ALA A 333 17.10 10.37 15.64
N PHE A 334 17.51 10.90 14.50
CA PHE A 334 17.35 12.32 14.15
C PHE A 334 16.30 12.55 13.05
N SER A 335 16.01 11.54 12.22
CA SER A 335 15.08 11.69 11.09
C SER A 335 14.20 10.46 10.95
N ILE A 336 12.94 10.68 10.60
CA ILE A 336 11.98 9.65 10.20
C ILE A 336 11.33 10.01 8.87
N SER A 337 11.34 9.07 7.92
CA SER A 337 10.64 9.23 6.65
C SER A 337 9.79 8.01 6.32
N LEU A 338 8.49 8.24 6.16
CA LEU A 338 7.52 7.22 5.82
C LEU A 338 7.29 7.19 4.30
N HIS A 339 7.45 6.01 3.70
CA HIS A 339 7.07 5.77 2.31
C HIS A 339 5.59 5.40 2.24
N ALA A 340 4.91 5.72 1.14
CA ALA A 340 3.49 5.38 0.93
C ALA A 340 3.19 3.86 1.03
N SER A 341 4.19 3.01 0.86
CA SER A 341 4.09 1.55 1.05
C SER A 341 4.13 1.09 2.52
N GLY A 342 4.20 2.01 3.48
CA GLY A 342 4.32 1.71 4.92
C GLY A 342 5.75 1.40 5.38
N VAL A 343 6.76 1.61 4.52
CA VAL A 343 8.17 1.45 4.87
C VAL A 343 8.69 2.73 5.51
N THR A 344 9.16 2.63 6.74
CA THR A 344 9.70 3.73 7.52
C THR A 344 11.22 3.66 7.49
N ALA A 345 11.89 4.75 7.11
CA ALA A 345 13.33 4.86 7.24
C ALA A 345 13.67 5.75 8.43
N VAL A 346 14.66 5.32 9.22
CA VAL A 346 15.15 6.05 10.39
C VAL A 346 16.62 6.41 10.18
N GLY A 347 16.89 7.71 10.16
CA GLY A 347 18.23 8.30 10.11
C GLY A 347 18.72 8.68 11.50
N GLY A 348 20.02 8.51 11.77
CA GLY A 348 20.57 8.74 13.10
C GLY A 348 22.08 8.90 13.11
N TYR A 349 22.65 8.81 14.31
CA TYR A 349 24.10 8.77 14.48
C TYR A 349 24.66 7.49 13.85
N GLY A 350 25.59 7.62 12.91
CA GLY A 350 26.22 6.49 12.21
C GLY A 350 25.62 6.11 10.85
N GLY A 351 24.60 6.82 10.35
CA GLY A 351 24.10 6.66 8.98
C GLY A 351 22.58 6.56 8.85
N LEU A 352 22.12 5.88 7.80
CA LEU A 352 20.76 5.35 7.67
C LEU A 352 20.71 4.02 8.41
N VAL A 353 19.94 3.94 9.49
CA VAL A 353 20.22 2.93 10.54
C VAL A 353 19.11 1.91 10.72
N ASP A 354 17.90 2.20 10.25
CA ASP A 354 16.80 1.21 10.24
C ASP A 354 15.82 1.45 9.08
N ILE A 355 15.39 0.37 8.43
CA ILE A 355 14.28 0.36 7.48
C ILE A 355 13.23 -0.56 8.06
N ILE A 356 12.23 0.06 8.68
CA ILE A 356 11.19 -0.62 9.43
C ILE A 356 9.99 -0.77 8.50
N SER A 357 9.68 -2.01 8.16
CA SER A 357 8.50 -2.36 7.37
C SER A 357 7.46 -3.03 8.28
N GLN A 358 6.25 -3.25 7.77
CA GLN A 358 5.24 -4.08 8.42
C GLN A 358 5.71 -5.52 8.76
N PHE A 359 6.88 -5.94 8.25
CA PHE A 359 7.51 -7.25 8.48
C PHE A 359 8.58 -7.24 9.60
N GLY A 360 8.74 -6.12 10.32
CA GLY A 360 9.73 -5.94 11.40
C GLY A 360 10.84 -4.93 11.06
N SER A 361 11.64 -4.56 12.09
CA SER A 361 12.89 -3.81 11.95
C SER A 361 13.91 -4.71 11.25
N HIS A 362 14.28 -4.34 10.03
CA HIS A 362 15.45 -4.93 9.39
C HIS A 362 16.62 -4.11 9.91
N LEU A 363 17.35 -4.65 10.90
CA LEU A 363 18.50 -3.99 11.53
C LEU A 363 19.61 -3.76 10.50
N CYS A 364 19.43 -2.70 9.73
CA CYS A 364 20.22 -2.31 8.58
C CYS A 364 21.22 -1.25 9.08
N THR A 365 22.16 -1.67 9.91
CA THR A 365 23.23 -0.78 10.40
C THR A 365 24.20 -0.51 9.24
N PHE A 366 23.93 0.51 8.42
CA PHE A 366 24.81 0.87 7.31
C PHE A 366 25.50 2.20 7.56
N SER A 367 26.82 2.14 7.68
CA SER A 367 27.66 3.33 7.78
C SER A 367 27.87 3.93 6.39
N CYS A 368 27.50 5.20 6.21
CA CYS A 368 27.77 5.96 4.99
C CYS A 368 29.30 6.12 4.80
N ARG A 369 29.87 5.63 3.69
CA ARG A 369 31.32 5.69 3.41
C ARG A 369 31.79 7.12 3.11
N CYS A 370 32.87 7.55 3.75
CA CYS A 370 33.58 8.79 3.42
C CYS A 370 34.28 8.66 2.07
N VAL A 371 33.96 9.52 1.10
CA VAL A 371 34.64 9.58 -0.20
C VAL A 371 35.61 10.75 -0.15
N PHE A 372 36.82 10.53 0.36
CA PHE A 372 37.88 11.52 0.21
C PHE A 372 38.43 11.49 -1.22
N SER A 373 38.58 12.67 -1.80
CA SER A 373 39.35 12.94 -3.01
C SER A 373 40.83 12.62 -2.73
N GLU A 374 41.29 11.43 -3.11
CA GLU A 374 42.72 11.21 -3.31
C GLU A 374 43.10 11.73 -4.70
N ASN A 375 43.48 13.00 -4.78
CA ASN A 375 44.30 13.50 -5.88
C ASN A 375 45.23 14.64 -5.41
N LYS A 376 46.42 14.26 -4.95
CA LYS A 376 47.65 14.92 -5.40
C LYS A 376 48.33 14.00 -6.43
N PRO A 377 48.95 14.56 -7.50
CA PRO A 377 49.10 13.87 -8.77
C PRO A 377 50.35 12.99 -8.84
N LYS A 378 50.32 11.94 -9.68
CA LYS A 378 51.50 11.45 -10.44
C LYS A 378 51.16 10.48 -11.60
N LEU A 379 51.31 11.04 -12.81
CA LEU A 379 51.87 10.51 -14.08
C LEU A 379 51.65 9.06 -14.59
N SER A 380 51.13 9.02 -15.84
CA SER A 380 51.57 8.23 -17.03
C SER A 380 51.27 6.71 -17.05
N SER A 381 50.91 5.99 -18.12
CA SER A 381 50.95 6.21 -19.58
C SER A 381 50.28 5.05 -20.36
N VAL A 382 49.85 5.33 -21.60
CA VAL A 382 49.71 4.48 -22.82
C VAL A 382 48.38 3.75 -23.12
N ALA A 383 47.94 4.04 -24.36
CA ALA A 383 46.86 3.54 -25.23
C ALA A 383 46.93 2.02 -25.56
N LEU A 384 45.97 1.36 -26.24
CA LEU A 384 45.47 1.57 -27.62
C LEU A 384 44.40 0.51 -27.98
N SER A 385 43.40 0.89 -28.80
CA SER A 385 42.70 0.12 -29.88
C SER A 385 41.89 -1.14 -29.53
N SER A 386 40.78 -1.53 -30.17
CA SER A 386 39.96 -1.04 -31.29
C SER A 386 38.81 -2.04 -31.60
N LEU A 387 37.82 -1.56 -32.36
CA LEU A 387 36.91 -2.25 -33.30
C LEU A 387 35.46 -2.58 -32.89
N SER A 388 34.56 -1.99 -33.68
CA SER A 388 33.13 -2.25 -33.90
C SER A 388 32.94 -2.55 -35.41
N PRO A 389 31.71 -2.71 -35.97
CA PRO A 389 30.65 -3.70 -35.71
C PRO A 389 30.16 -4.35 -37.03
N SER A 390 29.22 -5.31 -37.01
CA SER A 390 28.31 -5.53 -38.15
C SER A 390 26.98 -6.20 -37.80
N HIS A 391 25.95 -5.77 -38.53
CA HIS A 391 24.49 -5.98 -38.39
C HIS A 391 23.97 -7.36 -38.85
N ARG A 392 22.76 -7.76 -38.37
CA ARG A 392 21.53 -7.96 -39.20
C ARG A 392 20.24 -8.31 -38.40
N SER A 393 19.23 -7.45 -38.57
CA SER A 393 17.75 -7.59 -38.72
C SER A 393 17.11 -9.01 -38.67
N SER A 394 16.07 -9.34 -37.87
CA SER A 394 14.64 -8.91 -37.76
C SER A 394 13.63 -9.84 -38.47
N ALA A 395 12.62 -10.34 -37.76
CA ALA A 395 11.36 -10.83 -38.33
C ALA A 395 10.20 -10.75 -37.30
N VAL A 396 9.06 -10.24 -37.75
CA VAL A 396 7.78 -10.03 -37.05
C VAL A 396 6.76 -11.06 -37.59
N MET A 397 5.87 -11.60 -36.75
CA MET A 397 4.68 -12.35 -37.20
C MET A 397 3.41 -11.93 -36.45
N ALA A 398 2.32 -11.83 -37.21
CA ALA A 398 0.97 -11.41 -36.81
C ALA A 398 0.06 -12.61 -36.48
N ALA A 399 -1.00 -12.37 -35.69
CA ALA A 399 -2.01 -13.35 -35.27
C ALA A 399 -3.35 -13.17 -36.02
N PRO A 400 -4.17 -14.24 -36.24
CA PRO A 400 -5.47 -14.14 -36.91
C PRO A 400 -6.69 -14.08 -35.96
N GLU A 401 -7.78 -13.54 -36.49
CA GLU A 401 -9.05 -13.17 -35.84
C GLU A 401 -10.08 -14.32 -35.69
N GLY A 402 -10.84 -14.26 -34.58
CA GLY A 402 -12.29 -14.48 -34.39
C GLY A 402 -13.06 -15.64 -35.06
N SER A 403 -13.59 -16.56 -34.24
CA SER A 403 -14.71 -17.45 -34.59
C SER A 403 -15.94 -17.20 -33.69
N GLN A 404 -17.12 -17.07 -34.30
CA GLN A 404 -18.43 -16.88 -33.64
C GLN A 404 -18.94 -18.18 -33.00
N PHE A 405 -19.58 -18.08 -31.83
CA PHE A 405 -20.12 -19.19 -31.04
C PHE A 405 -21.61 -19.45 -31.36
N ASP A 406 -21.99 -20.70 -31.62
CA ASP A 406 -23.33 -21.12 -32.04
C ASP A 406 -24.06 -21.89 -30.91
N THR A 407 -25.15 -21.31 -30.39
CA THR A 407 -25.82 -21.69 -29.14
C THR A 407 -26.55 -23.05 -29.20
N ARG A 408 -26.86 -23.57 -30.39
CA ARG A 408 -27.63 -24.83 -30.54
C ARG A 408 -26.79 -26.09 -30.37
N GLN A 409 -25.47 -26.00 -30.53
CA GLN A 409 -24.57 -27.12 -30.21
C GLN A 409 -24.36 -27.30 -28.70
N TYR A 410 -24.56 -26.24 -27.91
CA TYR A 410 -24.32 -26.22 -26.47
C TYR A 410 -25.33 -27.08 -25.68
N ASP A 411 -26.63 -26.90 -25.92
CA ASP A 411 -27.68 -27.62 -25.20
C ASP A 411 -27.71 -29.12 -25.53
N SER A 412 -27.41 -29.48 -26.79
CA SER A 412 -27.31 -30.88 -27.22
C SER A 412 -26.11 -31.61 -26.58
N LYS A 413 -24.93 -30.96 -26.54
CA LYS A 413 -23.75 -31.53 -25.87
C LYS A 413 -23.93 -31.66 -24.36
N MET A 414 -24.59 -30.69 -23.73
CA MET A 414 -24.85 -30.72 -22.28
C MET A 414 -25.74 -31.89 -21.87
N THR A 415 -26.75 -32.18 -22.69
CA THR A 415 -27.69 -33.26 -22.41
C THR A 415 -27.05 -34.64 -22.67
N GLU A 416 -26.20 -34.78 -23.69
CA GLU A 416 -25.44 -36.02 -23.95
C GLU A 416 -24.38 -36.34 -22.88
N LEU A 417 -23.66 -35.32 -22.37
CA LEU A 417 -22.65 -35.49 -21.29
C LEU A 417 -23.25 -35.91 -19.95
N LEU A 418 -24.51 -35.56 -19.72
CA LEU A 418 -25.25 -35.90 -18.49
C LEU A 418 -25.97 -37.26 -18.60
N ALA A 419 -26.36 -37.68 -19.80
CA ALA A 419 -27.16 -38.89 -20.00
C ALA A 419 -26.33 -40.19 -20.06
N THR A 420 -25.10 -40.15 -20.58
CA THR A 420 -24.42 -41.40 -20.99
C THR A 420 -23.49 -41.99 -19.91
N ASP A 421 -23.06 -41.21 -18.90
CA ASP A 421 -22.13 -41.66 -17.84
C ASP A 421 -22.23 -40.83 -16.51
N GLY A 422 -23.23 -39.94 -16.40
CA GLY A 422 -23.23 -38.89 -15.38
C GLY A 422 -23.56 -39.32 -13.94
N GLN A 423 -24.28 -40.42 -13.73
CA GLN A 423 -24.72 -40.84 -12.39
C GLN A 423 -23.70 -41.68 -11.63
N GLU A 424 -22.81 -42.43 -12.30
CA GLU A 424 -21.79 -43.26 -11.62
C GLU A 424 -20.60 -42.45 -11.10
N PHE A 425 -20.41 -41.22 -11.59
CA PHE A 425 -19.33 -40.33 -11.19
C PHE A 425 -19.60 -39.56 -9.89
N PHE A 426 -20.84 -39.45 -9.42
CA PHE A 426 -21.16 -38.68 -8.22
C PHE A 426 -21.55 -39.57 -7.04
N THR A 427 -21.10 -39.20 -5.84
CA THR A 427 -21.56 -39.82 -4.59
C THR A 427 -22.76 -39.04 -4.06
N SER A 428 -23.86 -39.73 -3.72
CA SER A 428 -25.01 -39.13 -3.05
C SER A 428 -24.71 -38.86 -1.58
N TYR A 429 -25.06 -37.68 -1.08
CA TYR A 429 -24.89 -37.31 0.32
C TYR A 429 -26.04 -36.42 0.76
N ASP A 430 -26.91 -36.97 1.62
CA ASP A 430 -28.20 -36.36 1.97
C ASP A 430 -28.26 -35.84 3.42
N GLU A 431 -27.18 -35.97 4.19
CA GLU A 431 -27.14 -35.48 5.57
C GLU A 431 -27.12 -33.93 5.60
N VAL A 432 -28.01 -33.34 6.40
CA VAL A 432 -28.13 -31.90 6.62
C VAL A 432 -28.05 -31.63 8.12
N TYR A 433 -27.23 -30.67 8.52
CA TYR A 433 -26.95 -30.35 9.91
C TYR A 433 -27.39 -28.93 10.25
N ASP A 434 -28.40 -28.77 11.12
CA ASP A 434 -29.01 -27.46 11.42
C ASP A 434 -28.15 -26.54 12.31
N SER A 435 -27.10 -27.07 12.94
CA SER A 435 -26.20 -26.32 13.83
C SER A 435 -24.76 -26.80 13.71
N PHE A 436 -23.79 -25.92 14.00
CA PHE A 436 -22.36 -26.30 13.99
C PHE A 436 -22.05 -27.37 15.05
N ASP A 437 -22.72 -27.34 16.20
CA ASP A 437 -22.56 -28.35 17.27
C ASP A 437 -22.92 -29.76 16.78
N SER A 438 -23.94 -29.87 15.92
CA SER A 438 -24.39 -31.16 15.39
C SER A 438 -23.44 -31.77 14.35
N MET A 439 -22.45 -31.02 13.86
CA MET A 439 -21.53 -31.45 12.79
C MET A 439 -20.33 -32.28 13.29
N GLY A 440 -20.18 -32.47 14.61
CA GLY A 440 -19.09 -33.26 15.18
C GLY A 440 -17.69 -32.65 15.01
N LEU A 441 -17.60 -31.32 14.98
CA LEU A 441 -16.35 -30.58 14.85
C LEU A 441 -15.54 -30.59 16.15
N GLN A 442 -14.22 -30.43 16.06
CA GLN A 442 -13.36 -30.28 17.23
C GLN A 442 -13.77 -29.05 18.06
N GLU A 443 -13.74 -29.16 19.40
CA GLU A 443 -14.18 -28.08 20.30
C GLU A 443 -13.46 -26.75 20.05
N ASN A 444 -12.15 -26.78 19.81
CA ASN A 444 -11.39 -25.57 19.52
C ASN A 444 -11.74 -24.95 18.15
N LEU A 445 -12.07 -25.78 17.15
CA LEU A 445 -12.58 -25.28 15.86
C LEU A 445 -13.96 -24.65 16.04
N LEU A 446 -14.85 -25.31 16.78
CA LEU A 446 -16.18 -24.81 17.09
C LEU A 446 -16.13 -23.46 17.81
N ARG A 447 -15.22 -23.32 18.78
CA ARG A 447 -14.93 -22.05 19.46
C ARG A 447 -14.46 -20.96 18.49
N GLY A 448 -13.60 -21.29 17.52
CA GLY A 448 -13.16 -20.37 16.48
C GLY A 448 -14.30 -19.91 15.58
N ILE A 449 -15.18 -20.82 15.16
CA ILE A 449 -16.39 -20.53 14.36
C ILE A 449 -17.30 -19.53 15.09
N TYR A 450 -17.60 -19.78 16.37
CA TYR A 450 -18.44 -18.89 17.16
C TYR A 450 -17.77 -17.54 17.47
N ALA A 451 -16.46 -17.54 17.77
CA ALA A 451 -15.72 -16.30 18.03
C ALA A 451 -15.60 -15.41 16.78
N TYR A 452 -15.61 -16.01 15.58
CA TYR A 452 -15.66 -15.27 14.32
C TYR A 452 -17.02 -14.58 14.08
N GLY A 453 -18.06 -14.98 14.81
CA GLY A 453 -19.40 -14.39 14.74
C GLY A 453 -20.43 -15.22 13.95
N PHE A 454 -20.15 -16.49 13.66
CA PHE A 454 -21.15 -17.38 13.04
C PHE A 454 -22.08 -17.98 14.10
N GLU A 455 -23.39 -17.76 13.95
CA GLU A 455 -24.40 -18.33 14.86
C GLU A 455 -25.03 -19.60 14.31
N LYS A 456 -25.43 -19.59 13.02
CA LYS A 456 -26.07 -20.72 12.35
C LYS A 456 -25.43 -21.00 10.99
N PRO A 457 -25.32 -22.29 10.61
CA PRO A 457 -24.78 -22.67 9.31
C PRO A 457 -25.74 -22.31 8.17
N SER A 458 -25.21 -21.77 7.08
CA SER A 458 -25.94 -21.53 5.83
C SER A 458 -26.28 -22.85 5.11
N ALA A 459 -27.22 -22.83 4.17
CA ALA A 459 -27.64 -24.03 3.43
C ALA A 459 -26.47 -24.82 2.80
N ILE A 460 -25.43 -24.12 2.31
CA ILE A 460 -24.23 -24.79 1.77
C ILE A 460 -23.33 -25.34 2.89
N GLN A 461 -23.24 -24.69 4.04
CA GLN A 461 -22.48 -25.16 5.21
C GLN A 461 -23.14 -26.40 5.84
N GLN A 462 -24.47 -26.39 5.98
CA GLN A 462 -25.28 -27.48 6.53
C GLN A 462 -25.07 -28.81 5.80
N ARG A 463 -24.87 -28.74 4.47
CA ARG A 463 -24.66 -29.91 3.60
C ARG A 463 -23.18 -30.17 3.31
N GLY A 464 -22.35 -29.13 3.36
CA GLY A 464 -21.01 -29.14 2.77
C GLY A 464 -19.85 -29.35 3.72
N ILE A 465 -19.97 -28.99 5.01
CA ILE A 465 -18.85 -29.08 5.96
C ILE A 465 -18.51 -30.55 6.23
N VAL A 466 -19.50 -31.33 6.69
CA VAL A 466 -19.30 -32.71 7.14
C VAL A 466 -18.79 -33.66 6.04
N PRO A 467 -19.31 -33.67 4.81
CA PRO A 467 -18.74 -34.55 3.77
C PRO A 467 -17.28 -34.22 3.48
N PHE A 468 -16.91 -32.94 3.50
CA PHE A 468 -15.52 -32.55 3.31
C PHE A 468 -14.65 -32.99 4.51
N CYS A 469 -15.12 -32.83 5.76
CA CYS A 469 -14.45 -33.34 6.96
C CYS A 469 -14.25 -34.87 6.96
N LYS A 470 -15.13 -35.63 6.29
CA LYS A 470 -15.05 -37.10 6.15
C LYS A 470 -14.01 -37.55 5.11
N GLY A 471 -13.28 -36.63 4.48
CA GLY A 471 -12.26 -36.97 3.47
C GLY A 471 -12.82 -37.25 2.07
N LEU A 472 -14.09 -36.90 1.80
CA LEU A 472 -14.70 -37.08 0.49
C LEU A 472 -14.33 -35.93 -0.46
N ASP A 473 -14.13 -36.25 -1.73
CA ASP A 473 -14.04 -35.23 -2.78
C ASP A 473 -15.38 -34.50 -2.87
N VAL A 474 -15.36 -33.17 -3.01
CA VAL A 474 -16.60 -32.37 -3.04
C VAL A 474 -16.59 -31.38 -4.20
N ILE A 475 -17.73 -31.28 -4.89
CA ILE A 475 -18.04 -30.19 -5.82
C ILE A 475 -19.18 -29.39 -5.19
N GLN A 476 -18.87 -28.19 -4.71
CA GLN A 476 -19.83 -27.32 -4.05
C GLN A 476 -20.15 -26.12 -4.93
N GLN A 477 -21.40 -26.08 -5.39
CA GLN A 477 -21.92 -24.97 -6.16
C GLN A 477 -22.96 -24.21 -5.33
N ALA A 478 -22.62 -22.97 -4.99
CA ALA A 478 -23.51 -22.05 -4.29
C ALA A 478 -23.16 -20.61 -4.63
N GLN A 479 -24.11 -19.69 -4.48
CA GLN A 479 -23.93 -18.30 -4.86
C GLN A 479 -22.86 -17.56 -4.03
N SER A 480 -22.45 -16.37 -4.48
CA SER A 480 -21.50 -15.54 -3.73
C SER A 480 -22.09 -15.13 -2.38
N GLY A 481 -21.25 -15.00 -1.34
CA GLY A 481 -21.70 -14.61 0.00
C GLY A 481 -22.48 -15.67 0.80
N THR A 482 -22.62 -16.90 0.29
CA THR A 482 -23.35 -17.99 0.98
C THR A 482 -22.50 -18.77 1.98
N GLY A 483 -21.23 -18.42 2.19
CA GLY A 483 -20.35 -19.07 3.17
C GLY A 483 -19.49 -20.21 2.65
N LYS A 484 -19.33 -20.38 1.33
CA LYS A 484 -18.45 -21.40 0.70
C LYS A 484 -17.03 -21.42 1.27
N THR A 485 -16.43 -20.25 1.42
CA THR A 485 -15.06 -20.11 1.97
C THR A 485 -14.97 -20.67 3.38
N ALA A 486 -15.92 -20.34 4.25
CA ALA A 486 -15.98 -20.89 5.60
C ALA A 486 -16.23 -22.41 5.60
N THR A 487 -16.99 -22.94 4.62
CA THR A 487 -17.21 -24.39 4.47
C THR A 487 -15.91 -25.15 4.29
N PHE A 488 -15.09 -24.79 3.31
CA PHE A 488 -13.83 -25.50 3.06
C PHE A 488 -12.76 -25.18 4.10
N CYS A 489 -12.72 -23.96 4.65
CA CYS A 489 -11.79 -23.63 5.73
C CYS A 489 -12.06 -24.51 6.96
N SER A 490 -13.33 -24.67 7.34
CA SER A 490 -13.71 -25.53 8.47
C SER A 490 -13.35 -26.99 8.20
N GLY A 491 -13.60 -27.50 7.00
CA GLY A 491 -13.26 -28.87 6.66
C GLY A 491 -11.76 -29.15 6.51
N ILE A 492 -10.95 -28.16 6.11
CA ILE A 492 -9.48 -28.24 6.16
C ILE A 492 -9.04 -28.30 7.62
N LEU A 493 -9.42 -27.31 8.44
CA LEU A 493 -8.98 -27.19 9.84
C LEU A 493 -9.33 -28.44 10.65
N GLN A 494 -10.50 -29.03 10.43
CA GLN A 494 -10.94 -30.25 11.12
C GLN A 494 -10.00 -31.46 10.87
N GLN A 495 -9.35 -31.52 9.71
CA GLN A 495 -8.55 -32.66 9.26
C GLN A 495 -7.04 -32.48 9.43
N LEU A 496 -6.57 -31.31 9.85
CA LEU A 496 -5.15 -31.05 10.05
C LEU A 496 -4.60 -31.83 11.25
N ASP A 497 -3.39 -32.36 11.09
CA ASP A 497 -2.56 -32.86 12.18
C ASP A 497 -1.66 -31.73 12.69
N TYR A 498 -1.99 -31.16 13.84
CA TYR A 498 -1.24 -30.07 14.45
C TYR A 498 0.08 -30.51 15.11
N GLY A 499 0.33 -31.80 15.25
CA GLY A 499 1.62 -32.34 15.70
C GLY A 499 2.68 -32.29 14.60
N LEU A 500 2.26 -32.31 13.33
CA LEU A 500 3.15 -32.27 12.18
C LEU A 500 3.12 -30.88 11.52
N THR A 501 4.22 -30.15 11.68
CA THR A 501 4.29 -28.78 11.18
C THR A 501 4.81 -28.68 9.75
N GLU A 502 4.16 -29.40 8.85
CA GLU A 502 4.40 -29.41 7.40
C GLU A 502 3.10 -29.16 6.62
N CYS A 503 3.22 -28.80 5.33
CA CYS A 503 2.07 -28.42 4.52
C CYS A 503 1.17 -29.63 4.23
N GLN A 504 -0.06 -29.57 4.72
CA GLN A 504 -1.05 -30.65 4.64
C GLN A 504 -2.23 -30.31 3.72
N ALA A 505 -2.50 -29.02 3.50
CA ALA A 505 -3.54 -28.56 2.57
C ALA A 505 -3.02 -27.44 1.67
N LEU A 506 -3.44 -27.49 0.40
CA LEU A 506 -3.15 -26.47 -0.59
C LEU A 506 -4.47 -25.90 -1.13
N VAL A 507 -4.63 -24.57 -1.07
CA VAL A 507 -5.80 -23.85 -1.59
C VAL A 507 -5.37 -22.91 -2.70
N LEU A 508 -5.97 -23.04 -3.89
CA LEU A 508 -5.77 -22.11 -5.00
C LEU A 508 -6.95 -21.15 -5.13
N ALA A 509 -6.62 -19.88 -5.37
CA ALA A 509 -7.58 -18.83 -5.70
C ALA A 509 -7.11 -18.05 -6.93
N PRO A 510 -8.04 -17.52 -7.76
CA PRO A 510 -7.69 -16.82 -9.00
C PRO A 510 -6.95 -15.50 -8.78
N THR A 511 -7.20 -14.82 -7.66
CA THR A 511 -6.65 -13.48 -7.37
C THR A 511 -5.85 -13.47 -6.06
N ARG A 512 -4.97 -12.48 -5.93
CA ARG A 512 -4.07 -12.36 -4.76
C ARG A 512 -4.86 -11.96 -3.52
N GLU A 513 -5.82 -11.07 -3.72
CA GLU A 513 -6.72 -10.51 -2.72
C GLU A 513 -7.61 -11.60 -2.13
N LEU A 514 -8.16 -12.48 -2.98
CA LEU A 514 -8.96 -13.60 -2.51
C LEU A 514 -8.11 -14.61 -1.73
N ALA A 515 -6.89 -14.92 -2.18
CA ALA A 515 -5.98 -15.78 -1.43
C ALA A 515 -5.63 -15.22 -0.03
N GLN A 516 -5.35 -13.92 0.08
CA GLN A 516 -5.12 -13.26 1.37
C GLN A 516 -6.38 -13.22 2.25
N GLN A 517 -7.56 -13.06 1.65
CA GLN A 517 -8.82 -13.12 2.39
C GLN A 517 -9.06 -14.51 2.98
N ILE A 518 -8.85 -15.57 2.19
CA ILE A 518 -8.97 -16.95 2.64
C ILE A 518 -7.98 -17.22 3.77
N GLU A 519 -6.74 -16.74 3.67
CA GLU A 519 -5.73 -16.88 4.72
C GLU A 519 -6.17 -16.26 6.06
N LYS A 520 -6.73 -15.04 6.03
CA LYS A 520 -7.27 -14.37 7.23
C LYS A 520 -8.43 -15.13 7.84
N VAL A 521 -9.39 -15.58 7.01
CA VAL A 521 -10.54 -16.38 7.47
C VAL A 521 -10.05 -17.67 8.13
N MET A 522 -9.11 -18.36 7.50
CA MET A 522 -8.60 -19.63 8.01
C MET A 522 -7.81 -19.46 9.32
N ARG A 523 -7.03 -18.38 9.46
CA ARG A 523 -6.38 -18.05 10.74
C ARG A 523 -7.41 -17.76 11.83
N ALA A 524 -8.43 -16.97 11.53
CA ALA A 524 -9.42 -16.59 12.53
C ALA A 524 -10.26 -17.79 13.00
N LEU A 525 -10.69 -18.66 12.09
CA LEU A 525 -11.40 -19.90 12.44
C LEU A 525 -10.49 -20.89 13.19
N GLY A 526 -9.19 -20.89 12.90
CA GLY A 526 -8.21 -21.79 13.50
C GLY A 526 -7.40 -21.21 14.67
N ASP A 527 -7.80 -20.05 15.22
CA ASP A 527 -7.03 -19.33 16.25
C ASP A 527 -6.78 -20.18 17.49
N TYR A 528 -7.81 -20.91 17.95
CA TYR A 528 -7.74 -21.82 19.09
C TYR A 528 -7.09 -23.18 18.78
N LEU A 529 -6.71 -23.43 17.51
CA LEU A 529 -6.05 -24.67 17.07
C LEU A 529 -4.54 -24.47 16.88
N GLY A 530 -4.03 -23.23 16.90
CA GLY A 530 -2.63 -22.94 16.62
C GLY A 530 -2.23 -23.17 15.17
N VAL A 531 -3.17 -23.01 14.23
CA VAL A 531 -2.93 -23.24 12.80
C VAL A 531 -1.87 -22.25 12.26
N ARG A 532 -1.03 -22.75 11.35
CA ARG A 532 -0.06 -21.95 10.61
C ARG A 532 -0.47 -21.96 9.14
N VAL A 533 -0.99 -20.84 8.67
CA VAL A 533 -1.42 -20.65 7.28
C VAL A 533 -0.45 -19.68 6.61
N HIS A 534 -0.19 -19.80 5.30
CA HIS A 534 0.60 -18.81 4.55
C HIS A 534 -0.01 -18.53 3.19
N ALA A 535 0.02 -17.25 2.78
CA ALA A 535 -0.51 -16.78 1.51
C ALA A 535 0.62 -16.65 0.45
N CYS A 536 0.77 -17.65 -0.42
CA CYS A 536 1.71 -17.67 -1.55
C CYS A 536 1.13 -16.94 -2.77
N VAL A 537 1.26 -15.61 -2.82
CA VAL A 537 0.72 -14.78 -3.90
C VAL A 537 1.82 -14.09 -4.71
N GLY A 538 1.59 -13.85 -6.01
CA GLY A 538 2.52 -13.08 -6.82
C GLY A 538 2.76 -11.66 -6.28
N GLY A 539 3.90 -11.05 -6.60
CA GLY A 539 4.23 -9.69 -6.15
C GLY A 539 4.84 -9.59 -4.74
N THR A 540 4.75 -10.64 -3.92
CA THR A 540 5.52 -10.74 -2.66
C THR A 540 6.92 -11.30 -2.91
N SER A 541 7.83 -11.14 -1.94
CA SER A 541 9.19 -11.67 -2.03
C SER A 541 9.20 -13.20 -2.05
N VAL A 542 9.72 -13.77 -3.14
CA VAL A 542 9.90 -15.22 -3.27
C VAL A 542 10.77 -15.78 -2.15
N ARG A 543 11.83 -15.07 -1.75
CA ARG A 543 12.73 -15.55 -0.69
C ARG A 543 12.04 -15.64 0.68
N GLU A 544 11.11 -14.73 0.95
CA GLU A 544 10.35 -14.77 2.20
C GLU A 544 9.35 -15.92 2.19
N ASP A 545 8.67 -16.15 1.06
CA ASP A 545 7.84 -17.34 0.89
C ASP A 545 8.67 -18.61 1.13
N GLN A 546 9.87 -18.71 0.55
CA GLN A 546 10.76 -19.85 0.77
C GLN A 546 11.13 -20.02 2.25
N ARG A 547 11.42 -18.92 2.96
CA ARG A 547 11.75 -18.95 4.39
C ARG A 547 10.56 -19.41 5.23
N ILE A 548 9.38 -18.83 5.03
CA ILE A 548 8.17 -19.18 5.77
C ILE A 548 7.81 -20.65 5.53
N LEU A 549 7.86 -21.09 4.28
CA LEU A 549 7.60 -22.49 3.91
C LEU A 549 8.65 -23.44 4.53
N SER A 550 9.92 -23.04 4.59
CA SER A 550 10.98 -23.83 5.22
C SER A 550 10.85 -23.94 6.74
N ASN A 551 10.26 -22.93 7.39
CA ASN A 551 9.92 -22.97 8.83
C ASN A 551 8.71 -23.87 9.12
N GLY A 552 8.06 -24.39 8.09
CA GLY A 552 6.86 -25.22 8.16
C GLY A 552 5.59 -24.38 8.27
N VAL A 553 4.55 -24.79 7.54
CA VAL A 553 3.19 -24.25 7.61
C VAL A 553 2.22 -25.41 7.45
N HIS A 554 1.06 -25.37 8.08
CA HIS A 554 0.05 -26.43 7.94
C HIS A 554 -0.74 -26.29 6.64
N VAL A 555 -1.00 -25.05 6.21
CA VAL A 555 -1.79 -24.75 5.01
C VAL A 555 -1.13 -23.66 4.18
N VAL A 556 -1.11 -23.87 2.87
CA VAL A 556 -0.74 -22.84 1.89
C VAL A 556 -1.98 -22.44 1.10
N VAL A 557 -2.23 -21.14 1.01
CA VAL A 557 -3.26 -20.53 0.17
C VAL A 557 -2.55 -19.67 -0.87
N GLY A 558 -2.90 -19.71 -2.15
CA GLY A 558 -2.16 -18.91 -3.12
C GLY A 558 -2.71 -18.85 -4.53
N THR A 559 -2.09 -17.99 -5.33
CA THR A 559 -2.37 -17.90 -6.77
C THR A 559 -1.60 -18.99 -7.52
N PRO A 560 -2.16 -19.63 -8.56
CA PRO A 560 -1.53 -20.75 -9.28
C PRO A 560 -0.07 -20.48 -9.66
N GLY A 561 0.22 -19.33 -10.27
CA GLY A 561 1.58 -19.01 -10.73
C GLY A 561 2.64 -18.99 -9.62
N ARG A 562 2.35 -18.41 -8.45
CA ARG A 562 3.31 -18.37 -7.33
C ARG A 562 3.43 -19.73 -6.64
N VAL A 563 2.32 -20.43 -6.44
CA VAL A 563 2.33 -21.78 -5.85
C VAL A 563 3.14 -22.74 -6.73
N PHE A 564 2.93 -22.69 -8.03
CA PHE A 564 3.68 -23.50 -9.00
C PHE A 564 5.19 -23.24 -8.93
N ASP A 565 5.61 -21.96 -8.85
CA ASP A 565 7.01 -21.60 -8.67
C ASP A 565 7.59 -22.17 -7.37
N MET A 566 6.84 -22.14 -6.26
CA MET A 566 7.31 -22.66 -4.96
C MET A 566 7.45 -24.18 -4.94
N LEU A 567 6.54 -24.90 -5.60
CA LEU A 567 6.60 -26.36 -5.78
C LEU A 567 7.80 -26.74 -6.68
N ARG A 568 7.96 -26.07 -7.82
CA ARG A 568 9.05 -26.35 -8.76
C ARG A 568 10.43 -26.10 -8.15
N ARG A 569 10.56 -25.09 -7.29
CA ARG A 569 11.79 -24.79 -6.54
C ARG A 569 12.01 -25.72 -5.34
N GLN A 570 11.11 -26.66 -5.08
CA GLN A 570 11.12 -27.54 -3.90
C GLN A 570 11.13 -26.77 -2.56
N SER A 571 10.66 -25.52 -2.59
CA SER A 571 10.53 -24.69 -1.39
C SER A 571 9.22 -24.99 -0.67
N LEU A 572 8.17 -25.30 -1.45
CA LEU A 572 6.98 -26.00 -0.97
C LEU A 572 7.17 -27.49 -1.24
N ARG A 573 7.22 -28.31 -0.19
CA ARG A 573 7.28 -29.77 -0.32
C ARG A 573 5.87 -30.35 -0.43
N PRO A 574 5.56 -31.14 -1.48
CA PRO A 574 4.22 -31.68 -1.67
C PRO A 574 3.95 -32.96 -0.85
N ASP A 575 4.99 -33.56 -0.27
CA ASP A 575 4.97 -34.93 0.27
C ASP A 575 3.83 -35.19 1.28
N ASN A 576 3.51 -34.20 2.11
CA ASN A 576 2.50 -34.31 3.17
C ASN A 576 1.16 -33.64 2.82
N ILE A 577 0.98 -33.13 1.59
CA ILE A 577 -0.26 -32.51 1.15
C ILE A 577 -1.32 -33.58 0.90
N LYS A 578 -2.38 -33.56 1.72
CA LYS A 578 -3.51 -34.51 1.68
C LYS A 578 -4.78 -33.90 1.08
N MET A 579 -4.85 -32.57 1.00
CA MET A 579 -6.03 -31.83 0.54
C MET A 579 -5.64 -30.78 -0.51
N PHE A 580 -6.40 -30.71 -1.60
CA PHE A 580 -6.29 -29.70 -2.64
C PHE A 580 -7.64 -29.03 -2.88
N VAL A 581 -7.69 -27.71 -2.77
CA VAL A 581 -8.91 -26.92 -2.90
C VAL A 581 -8.79 -25.89 -4.02
N LEU A 582 -9.82 -25.82 -4.85
CA LEU A 582 -9.99 -24.81 -5.89
C LEU A 582 -11.16 -23.90 -5.53
N ASP A 583 -10.90 -22.63 -5.20
CA ASP A 583 -11.95 -21.61 -4.99
C ASP A 583 -12.13 -20.74 -6.24
N GLU A 584 -13.38 -20.40 -6.58
CA GLU A 584 -13.76 -19.79 -7.87
C GLU A 584 -13.26 -20.59 -9.08
N ALA A 585 -13.59 -21.89 -9.09
CA ALA A 585 -13.10 -22.85 -10.06
C ALA A 585 -13.53 -22.57 -11.52
N ASP A 586 -14.69 -21.94 -11.75
CA ASP A 586 -15.12 -21.52 -13.08
C ASP A 586 -14.12 -20.54 -13.73
N GLU A 587 -13.62 -19.57 -12.96
CA GLU A 587 -12.61 -18.62 -13.42
C GLU A 587 -11.25 -19.28 -13.63
N MET A 588 -10.82 -20.09 -12.66
CA MET A 588 -9.54 -20.79 -12.73
C MET A 588 -9.46 -21.79 -13.87
N LEU A 589 -10.58 -22.37 -14.29
CA LEU A 589 -10.63 -23.36 -15.37
C LEU A 589 -10.88 -22.76 -16.76
N SER A 590 -11.31 -21.48 -16.85
CA SER A 590 -11.60 -20.78 -18.12
C SER A 590 -10.48 -19.85 -18.60
N ARG A 591 -9.72 -19.19 -17.71
CA ARG A 591 -8.83 -18.05 -18.04
C ARG A 591 -7.34 -18.36 -18.28
N GLY A 592 -7.00 -19.48 -18.91
CA GLY A 592 -5.59 -19.81 -19.19
C GLY A 592 -4.76 -20.22 -17.96
N PHE A 593 -5.38 -20.32 -16.78
CA PHE A 593 -4.78 -20.98 -15.60
C PHE A 593 -4.92 -22.50 -15.63
N LYS A 594 -5.72 -23.05 -16.53
CA LYS A 594 -5.97 -24.50 -16.68
C LYS A 594 -4.67 -25.31 -16.75
N ASP A 595 -3.73 -24.87 -17.59
CA ASP A 595 -2.45 -25.56 -17.76
C ASP A 595 -1.61 -25.49 -16.48
N GLN A 596 -1.57 -24.33 -15.83
CA GLN A 596 -0.85 -24.16 -14.55
C GLN A 596 -1.44 -25.02 -13.43
N ILE A 597 -2.77 -25.16 -13.35
CA ILE A 597 -3.44 -26.01 -12.35
C ILE A 597 -3.10 -27.47 -12.61
N TYR A 598 -3.09 -27.88 -13.89
CA TYR A 598 -2.70 -29.23 -14.28
C TYR A 598 -1.23 -29.51 -13.91
N ASP A 599 -0.33 -28.57 -14.15
CA ASP A 599 1.08 -28.68 -13.77
C ASP A 599 1.28 -28.76 -12.25
N ILE A 600 0.52 -27.97 -11.48
CA ILE A 600 0.53 -28.07 -10.01
C ILE A 600 0.06 -29.45 -9.58
N PHE A 601 -1.06 -29.94 -10.13
CA PHE A 601 -1.65 -31.21 -9.73
C PHE A 601 -0.71 -32.39 -10.00
N GLN A 602 0.09 -32.35 -11.08
CA GLN A 602 1.11 -33.37 -11.37
C GLN A 602 2.23 -33.44 -10.33
N LEU A 603 2.48 -32.35 -9.59
CA LEU A 603 3.50 -32.29 -8.55
C LEU A 603 2.96 -32.74 -7.17
N LEU A 604 1.65 -32.95 -7.03
CA LEU A 604 1.02 -33.36 -5.78
C LEU A 604 1.01 -34.89 -5.61
N PRO A 605 0.83 -35.40 -4.38
CA PRO A 605 0.73 -36.84 -4.13
C PRO A 605 -0.45 -37.51 -4.87
N SER A 606 -0.29 -38.78 -5.22
CA SER A 606 -1.28 -39.54 -6.01
C SER A 606 -2.62 -39.78 -5.31
N LYS A 607 -2.64 -39.74 -3.97
CA LYS A 607 -3.86 -39.90 -3.16
C LYS A 607 -4.10 -38.59 -2.40
N ILE A 608 -4.93 -37.73 -3.00
CA ILE A 608 -5.27 -36.41 -2.47
C ILE A 608 -6.79 -36.23 -2.48
N GLN A 609 -7.35 -35.62 -1.44
CA GLN A 609 -8.75 -35.19 -1.41
C GLN A 609 -8.88 -33.87 -2.18
N VAL A 610 -9.85 -33.77 -3.09
CA VAL A 610 -10.07 -32.58 -3.90
C VAL A 610 -11.40 -31.91 -3.59
N GLY A 611 -11.37 -30.60 -3.34
CA GLY A 611 -12.54 -29.77 -3.14
C GLY A 611 -12.65 -28.66 -4.20
N VAL A 612 -13.75 -28.62 -4.94
CA VAL A 612 -14.02 -27.61 -5.97
C VAL A 612 -15.18 -26.75 -5.52
N PHE A 613 -14.94 -25.44 -5.36
CA PHE A 613 -15.91 -24.48 -4.86
C PHE A 613 -16.11 -23.38 -5.90
N SER A 614 -17.37 -23.17 -6.31
CA SER A 614 -17.66 -22.18 -7.35
C SER A 614 -19.09 -21.64 -7.25
N ALA A 615 -19.31 -20.46 -7.83
CA ALA A 615 -20.67 -19.92 -8.01
C ALA A 615 -21.35 -20.56 -9.22
N THR A 616 -20.60 -20.72 -10.31
CA THR A 616 -21.06 -21.38 -11.53
C THR A 616 -20.20 -22.61 -11.83
N MET A 617 -20.77 -23.60 -12.49
CA MET A 617 -20.03 -24.79 -12.93
C MET A 617 -20.40 -25.06 -14.39
N PRO A 618 -19.76 -24.35 -15.34
CA PRO A 618 -20.00 -24.59 -16.75
C PRO A 618 -19.54 -26.01 -17.14
N PRO A 619 -20.05 -26.53 -18.27
CA PRO A 619 -19.71 -27.85 -18.80
C PRO A 619 -18.21 -28.15 -18.84
N GLU A 620 -17.45 -27.19 -19.35
CA GLU A 620 -16.01 -27.31 -19.55
C GLU A 620 -15.26 -27.44 -18.22
N ALA A 621 -15.72 -26.72 -17.18
CA ALA A 621 -15.19 -26.85 -15.83
C ALA A 621 -15.49 -28.24 -15.25
N LEU A 622 -16.72 -28.74 -15.44
CA LEU A 622 -17.13 -30.07 -15.00
C LEU A 622 -16.31 -31.20 -15.67
N GLU A 623 -16.03 -31.10 -16.97
CA GLU A 623 -15.19 -32.08 -17.67
C GLU A 623 -13.77 -32.16 -17.08
N ILE A 624 -13.20 -31.03 -16.67
CA ILE A 624 -11.87 -30.98 -16.09
C ILE A 624 -11.89 -31.62 -14.69
N THR A 625 -12.93 -31.37 -13.88
CA THR A 625 -13.06 -32.03 -12.56
C THR A 625 -13.09 -33.56 -12.65
N ARG A 626 -13.63 -34.14 -13.74
CA ARG A 626 -13.61 -35.59 -13.96
C ARG A 626 -12.21 -36.19 -14.09
N LYS A 627 -11.20 -35.39 -14.42
CA LYS A 627 -9.82 -35.88 -14.63
C LYS A 627 -9.01 -36.01 -13.34
N PHE A 628 -9.38 -35.29 -12.28
CA PHE A 628 -8.60 -35.23 -11.05
C PHE A 628 -9.40 -35.50 -9.77
N MET A 629 -10.72 -35.68 -9.84
CA MET A 629 -11.56 -36.05 -8.71
C MET A 629 -12.01 -37.51 -8.80
N ASN A 630 -12.15 -38.18 -7.65
CA ASN A 630 -12.62 -39.55 -7.54
C ASN A 630 -13.98 -39.60 -6.85
N LYS A 631 -15.03 -39.88 -7.62
CA LYS A 631 -16.42 -40.01 -7.14
C LYS A 631 -16.88 -38.85 -6.22
N PRO A 632 -16.76 -37.58 -6.64
CA PRO A 632 -17.06 -36.45 -5.77
C PRO A 632 -18.53 -36.40 -5.33
N VAL A 633 -18.75 -35.94 -4.10
CA VAL A 633 -20.07 -35.53 -3.62
C VAL A 633 -20.43 -34.20 -4.26
N ARG A 634 -21.54 -34.16 -4.99
CA ARG A 634 -22.00 -32.95 -5.67
C ARG A 634 -23.07 -32.26 -4.85
N ILE A 635 -22.73 -31.10 -4.30
CA ILE A 635 -23.62 -30.29 -3.47
C ILE A 635 -24.04 -29.09 -4.29
N LEU A 636 -25.24 -29.18 -4.83
CA LEU A 636 -25.88 -28.11 -5.60
C LEU A 636 -26.92 -27.45 -4.70
N VAL A 637 -26.73 -26.16 -4.43
CA VAL A 637 -27.85 -25.34 -3.95
C VAL A 637 -28.62 -24.92 -5.19
N LYS A 638 -29.87 -25.39 -5.32
CA LYS A 638 -30.72 -25.11 -6.49
C LYS A 638 -30.90 -23.61 -6.68
N ARG A 639 -30.91 -23.19 -7.94
CA ARG A 639 -30.95 -21.79 -8.39
C ARG A 639 -32.18 -21.02 -7.88
N ASP A 640 -33.28 -21.73 -7.65
CA ASP A 640 -34.59 -21.13 -7.33
C ASP A 640 -34.78 -20.80 -5.85
N GLU A 641 -33.96 -21.33 -4.94
CA GLU A 641 -34.25 -21.25 -3.51
C GLU A 641 -33.64 -20.04 -2.78
N LEU A 642 -32.58 -19.39 -3.28
CA LEU A 642 -31.98 -18.26 -2.57
C LEU A 642 -31.14 -17.40 -3.52
N THR A 643 -31.52 -16.11 -3.68
CA THR A 643 -30.69 -14.88 -3.53
C THR A 643 -31.13 -13.67 -4.39
N LEU A 644 -31.94 -13.84 -5.45
CA LEU A 644 -32.35 -12.69 -6.28
C LEU A 644 -33.56 -11.94 -5.73
N GLU A 645 -34.37 -12.55 -4.85
CA GLU A 645 -35.54 -11.87 -4.26
C GLU A 645 -35.16 -10.61 -3.44
N GLY A 646 -33.92 -10.57 -2.91
CA GLY A 646 -33.41 -9.43 -2.17
C GLY A 646 -32.94 -8.28 -3.07
N ILE A 647 -32.69 -8.51 -4.36
CA ILE A 647 -32.12 -7.51 -5.27
C ILE A 647 -33.17 -7.15 -6.33
N LYS A 648 -33.72 -5.94 -6.23
CA LYS A 648 -34.60 -5.39 -7.28
C LYS A 648 -33.76 -5.01 -8.49
N GLN A 649 -34.14 -5.49 -9.66
CA GLN A 649 -33.38 -5.31 -10.89
C GLN A 649 -34.18 -4.46 -11.87
N PHE A 650 -33.59 -3.35 -12.30
CA PHE A 650 -34.18 -2.43 -13.25
C PHE A 650 -33.28 -2.22 -14.47
N TYR A 651 -33.86 -1.79 -15.58
CA TYR A 651 -33.13 -1.24 -16.70
C TYR A 651 -33.62 0.17 -17.04
N VAL A 652 -32.71 0.98 -17.59
CA VAL A 652 -33.00 2.28 -18.19
C VAL A 652 -32.61 2.21 -19.65
N ASN A 653 -33.58 2.43 -20.54
CA ASN A 653 -33.31 2.50 -21.97
C ASN A 653 -32.68 3.86 -22.28
N VAL A 654 -31.39 3.82 -22.60
CA VAL A 654 -30.58 4.97 -23.02
C VAL A 654 -30.31 4.77 -24.50
N ASP A 655 -31.18 5.32 -25.35
CA ASP A 655 -31.15 5.12 -26.81
C ASP A 655 -29.74 5.22 -27.41
N LYS A 656 -28.91 6.12 -26.86
CA LYS A 656 -27.53 6.39 -27.26
C LYS A 656 -26.57 6.32 -26.09
N GLU A 657 -25.35 5.90 -26.37
CA GLU A 657 -24.24 5.81 -25.42
C GLU A 657 -23.93 7.15 -24.72
N GLU A 658 -24.01 8.27 -25.44
CA GLU A 658 -23.73 9.60 -24.91
C GLU A 658 -24.67 10.01 -23.77
N TRP A 659 -25.89 9.47 -23.76
CA TRP A 659 -26.92 9.80 -22.77
C TRP A 659 -26.76 9.03 -21.45
N LYS A 660 -25.92 7.99 -21.42
CA LYS A 660 -25.62 7.23 -20.20
C LYS A 660 -25.03 8.11 -19.10
N LEU A 661 -24.11 9.03 -19.47
CA LEU A 661 -23.44 9.90 -18.50
C LEU A 661 -24.41 10.90 -17.86
N GLU A 662 -25.35 11.43 -18.64
CA GLU A 662 -26.39 12.34 -18.14
C GLU A 662 -27.36 11.59 -17.23
N THR A 663 -27.87 10.45 -17.68
CA THR A 663 -28.73 9.55 -16.89
C THR A 663 -28.08 9.14 -15.58
N LEU A 664 -26.77 8.86 -15.57
CA LEU A 664 -26.03 8.52 -14.36
C LEU A 664 -26.05 9.66 -13.34
N CYS A 665 -25.78 10.89 -13.78
CA CYS A 665 -25.80 12.07 -12.92
C CYS A 665 -27.21 12.32 -12.35
N ASP A 666 -28.25 12.22 -13.18
CA ASP A 666 -29.64 12.40 -12.75
C ASP A 666 -30.03 11.40 -11.65
N LEU A 667 -29.56 10.15 -11.76
CA LEU A 667 -29.75 9.13 -10.72
C LEU A 667 -29.06 9.52 -9.41
N TYR A 668 -27.86 10.09 -9.44
CA TYR A 668 -27.15 10.53 -8.23
C TYR A 668 -27.74 11.80 -7.61
N GLU A 669 -28.38 12.66 -8.39
CA GLU A 669 -29.10 13.84 -7.87
C GLU A 669 -30.45 13.45 -7.23
N THR A 670 -31.13 12.47 -7.79
CA THR A 670 -32.47 12.05 -7.35
C THR A 670 -32.43 11.07 -6.18
N LEU A 671 -31.39 10.24 -6.07
CA LEU A 671 -31.31 9.15 -5.10
C LEU A 671 -30.36 9.47 -3.95
N ALA A 672 -30.85 9.31 -2.71
CA ALA A 672 -30.02 9.36 -1.51
C ALA A 672 -29.20 8.06 -1.35
N ILE A 673 -28.14 7.93 -2.15
CA ILE A 673 -27.31 6.72 -2.21
C ILE A 673 -26.30 6.70 -1.05
N THR A 674 -26.23 5.58 -0.31
CA THR A 674 -25.21 5.36 0.73
C THR A 674 -23.86 5.03 0.10
N GLN A 675 -23.77 3.88 -0.57
CA GLN A 675 -22.63 3.48 -1.41
C GLN A 675 -23.08 2.72 -2.65
N SER A 676 -22.38 2.94 -3.75
CA SER A 676 -22.66 2.33 -5.05
C SER A 676 -21.40 1.83 -5.75
N VAL A 677 -21.60 0.79 -6.58
CA VAL A 677 -20.58 0.28 -7.49
C VAL A 677 -21.06 0.42 -8.92
N ILE A 678 -20.24 1.04 -9.77
CA ILE A 678 -20.50 1.21 -11.19
C ILE A 678 -19.58 0.28 -11.98
N PHE A 679 -20.16 -0.60 -12.80
CA PHE A 679 -19.42 -1.53 -13.63
C PHE A 679 -19.32 -1.07 -15.08
N VAL A 680 -18.10 -1.15 -15.62
CA VAL A 680 -17.73 -0.76 -16.98
C VAL A 680 -16.87 -1.86 -17.62
N ASN A 681 -17.03 -2.13 -18.91
CA ASN A 681 -16.37 -3.28 -19.55
C ASN A 681 -14.88 -3.07 -19.83
N THR A 682 -14.44 -1.81 -20.02
CA THR A 682 -13.06 -1.52 -20.43
C THR A 682 -12.36 -0.56 -19.48
N ARG A 683 -11.04 -0.75 -19.33
CA ARG A 683 -10.19 0.06 -18.44
C ARG A 683 -10.17 1.54 -18.83
N ARG A 684 -10.00 1.82 -20.13
CA ARG A 684 -10.05 3.20 -20.68
C ARG A 684 -11.35 3.92 -20.33
N LYS A 685 -12.46 3.20 -20.29
CA LYS A 685 -13.78 3.77 -20.00
C LYS A 685 -13.99 3.97 -18.50
N VAL A 686 -13.33 3.19 -17.63
CA VAL A 686 -13.24 3.48 -16.19
C VAL A 686 -12.58 4.84 -15.98
N ASP A 687 -11.41 5.08 -16.57
CA ASP A 687 -10.69 6.37 -16.45
C ASP A 687 -11.53 7.52 -17.00
N TRP A 688 -12.08 7.36 -18.20
CA TRP A 688 -12.93 8.37 -18.84
C TRP A 688 -14.16 8.72 -18.00
N LEU A 689 -14.87 7.71 -17.47
CA LEU A 689 -16.07 7.94 -16.65
C LEU A 689 -15.71 8.63 -15.33
N THR A 690 -14.57 8.25 -14.74
CA THR A 690 -14.04 8.85 -13.52
C THR A 690 -13.78 10.34 -13.71
N ASP A 691 -13.07 10.72 -14.78
CA ASP A 691 -12.78 12.12 -15.09
C ASP A 691 -14.05 12.92 -15.36
N LYS A 692 -15.01 12.34 -16.08
CA LYS A 692 -16.30 12.98 -16.38
C LYS A 692 -17.14 13.20 -15.13
N MET A 693 -17.22 12.22 -14.24
CA MET A 693 -17.94 12.38 -12.98
C MET A 693 -17.26 13.39 -12.05
N ARG A 694 -15.93 13.39 -11.96
CA ARG A 694 -15.16 14.37 -11.18
C ARG A 694 -15.32 15.79 -11.71
N SER A 695 -15.41 15.97 -13.03
CA SER A 695 -15.66 17.27 -13.64
C SER A 695 -17.04 17.86 -13.34
N ARG A 696 -17.96 17.05 -12.80
CA ARG A 696 -19.31 17.42 -12.36
C ARG A 696 -19.42 17.37 -10.82
N ASP A 697 -18.30 17.53 -10.12
CA ASP A 697 -18.20 17.58 -8.65
C ASP A 697 -18.67 16.32 -7.90
N HIS A 698 -18.74 15.16 -8.58
CA HIS A 698 -18.99 13.89 -7.89
C HIS A 698 -17.69 13.28 -7.35
N THR A 699 -17.68 12.95 -6.06
CA THR A 699 -16.57 12.20 -5.43
C THR A 699 -16.65 10.72 -5.81
N VAL A 700 -15.79 10.31 -6.74
CA VAL A 700 -15.71 8.92 -7.24
C VAL A 700 -14.30 8.36 -7.11
N SER A 701 -14.21 7.09 -6.70
CA SER A 701 -12.98 6.29 -6.75
C SER A 701 -13.10 5.26 -7.86
N ALA A 702 -11.96 4.85 -8.45
CA ALA A 702 -11.96 3.98 -9.61
C ALA A 702 -10.85 2.93 -9.53
N THR A 703 -11.13 1.70 -9.92
CA THR A 703 -10.16 0.60 -9.83
C THR A 703 -10.21 -0.33 -11.04
N HIS A 704 -9.05 -0.68 -11.60
CA HIS A 704 -8.93 -1.60 -12.73
C HIS A 704 -7.58 -2.33 -12.77
N GLY A 705 -7.49 -3.35 -13.62
CA GLY A 705 -6.37 -4.30 -13.70
C GLY A 705 -5.00 -3.78 -14.17
N ASP A 706 -4.87 -2.51 -14.55
CA ASP A 706 -3.57 -1.90 -14.90
C ASP A 706 -3.01 -1.01 -13.78
N MET A 707 -3.83 -0.69 -12.78
CA MET A 707 -3.37 0.07 -11.62
C MET A 707 -2.42 -0.78 -10.79
N ASP A 708 -1.48 -0.17 -10.09
CA ASP A 708 -0.64 -0.91 -9.17
C ASP A 708 -1.45 -1.45 -7.98
N GLN A 709 -0.98 -2.54 -7.39
CA GLN A 709 -1.70 -3.22 -6.32
C GLN A 709 -1.92 -2.32 -5.10
N ASN A 710 -0.93 -1.48 -4.75
CA ASN A 710 -1.02 -0.62 -3.57
C ASN A 710 -2.12 0.43 -3.76
N THR A 711 -2.22 1.03 -4.95
CA THR A 711 -3.31 1.95 -5.30
C THR A 711 -4.67 1.26 -5.26
N ARG A 712 -4.78 0.02 -5.76
CA ARG A 712 -6.04 -0.74 -5.64
C ARG A 712 -6.40 -0.98 -4.18
N ASP A 713 -5.43 -1.34 -3.34
CA ASP A 713 -5.66 -1.59 -1.91
C ASP A 713 -6.08 -0.32 -1.16
N ILE A 714 -5.49 0.84 -1.50
CA ILE A 714 -5.89 2.16 -0.99
C ILE A 714 -7.34 2.47 -1.39
N ILE A 715 -7.66 2.34 -2.67
CA ILE A 715 -9.00 2.64 -3.19
C ILE A 715 -10.05 1.71 -2.57
N MET A 716 -9.72 0.43 -2.39
CA MET A 716 -10.58 -0.52 -1.69
C MET A 716 -10.74 -0.18 -0.20
N ARG A 717 -9.72 0.39 0.45
CA ARG A 717 -9.79 0.87 1.84
C ARG A 717 -10.65 2.12 1.97
N GLU A 718 -10.49 3.09 1.06
CA GLU A 718 -11.34 4.30 0.99
C GLU A 718 -12.79 3.93 0.75
N PHE A 719 -13.04 2.98 -0.16
CA PHE A 719 -14.39 2.52 -0.42
C PHE A 719 -14.97 1.73 0.75
N ARG A 720 -14.20 0.86 1.43
CA ARG A 720 -14.68 0.12 2.62
C ARG A 720 -14.94 1.02 3.83
N SER A 721 -14.17 2.10 3.98
CA SER A 721 -14.32 3.05 5.10
C SER A 721 -15.47 4.05 4.89
N GLY A 722 -15.97 4.17 3.65
CA GLY A 722 -17.01 5.14 3.32
C GLY A 722 -16.49 6.52 2.93
N SER A 723 -15.17 6.72 2.90
CA SER A 723 -14.52 7.95 2.41
C SER A 723 -14.88 8.23 0.95
N SER A 724 -15.01 7.16 0.15
CA SER A 724 -15.61 7.22 -1.18
C SER A 724 -16.93 6.45 -1.19
N ARG A 725 -17.98 7.10 -1.69
CA ARG A 725 -19.31 6.50 -1.80
C ARG A 725 -19.53 5.79 -3.11
N VAL A 726 -18.75 6.11 -4.14
CA VAL A 726 -18.94 5.58 -5.50
C VAL A 726 -17.66 4.93 -5.98
N LEU A 727 -17.72 3.64 -6.34
CA LEU A 727 -16.61 2.89 -6.92
C LEU A 727 -16.89 2.55 -8.38
N ILE A 728 -16.04 2.99 -9.30
CA ILE A 728 -16.08 2.64 -10.73
C ILE A 728 -15.07 1.51 -11.00
N THR A 729 -15.48 0.39 -11.59
CA THR A 729 -14.58 -0.76 -11.78
C THR A 729 -14.92 -1.63 -12.99
N THR A 730 -13.96 -2.47 -13.40
CA THR A 730 -14.18 -3.56 -14.37
C THR A 730 -14.53 -4.90 -13.72
N ASP A 731 -14.88 -5.89 -14.55
CA ASP A 731 -15.20 -7.26 -14.15
C ASP A 731 -14.11 -7.98 -13.36
N LEU A 732 -12.84 -7.61 -13.56
CA LEU A 732 -11.71 -8.27 -12.89
C LEU A 732 -11.81 -8.17 -11.36
N LEU A 733 -12.38 -7.08 -10.87
CA LEU A 733 -12.55 -6.80 -9.45
C LEU A 733 -14.01 -7.03 -9.01
N ALA A 734 -14.90 -7.45 -9.92
CA ALA A 734 -16.29 -7.77 -9.59
C ALA A 734 -16.40 -8.98 -8.65
N ARG A 735 -15.39 -9.87 -8.62
CA ARG A 735 -15.32 -11.05 -7.74
C ARG A 735 -14.44 -10.75 -6.52
N GLY A 736 -14.82 -11.26 -5.35
CA GLY A 736 -14.07 -11.04 -4.10
C GLY A 736 -14.23 -9.68 -3.37
N ILE A 737 -14.79 -8.62 -3.97
CA ILE A 737 -15.11 -7.41 -3.18
C ILE A 737 -16.18 -7.73 -2.13
N ASP A 738 -15.79 -7.74 -0.87
CA ASP A 738 -16.66 -7.81 0.30
C ASP A 738 -16.79 -6.45 0.96
N VAL A 739 -17.88 -5.75 0.62
CA VAL A 739 -18.26 -4.45 1.18
C VAL A 739 -19.73 -4.55 1.57
N GLN A 740 -20.00 -4.63 2.87
CA GLN A 740 -21.34 -4.89 3.41
C GLN A 740 -22.31 -3.71 3.20
N GLN A 741 -21.80 -2.53 2.88
CA GLN A 741 -22.54 -1.26 2.82
C GLN A 741 -23.03 -0.89 1.40
N VAL A 742 -22.77 -1.71 0.38
CA VAL A 742 -23.22 -1.42 -1.00
C VAL A 742 -24.71 -1.70 -1.15
N SER A 743 -25.49 -0.64 -1.39
CA SER A 743 -26.94 -0.73 -1.60
C SER A 743 -27.34 -0.72 -3.08
N LEU A 744 -26.54 -0.06 -3.93
CA LEU A 744 -26.84 0.14 -5.34
C LEU A 744 -25.70 -0.38 -6.24
N VAL A 745 -26.04 -1.16 -7.26
CA VAL A 745 -25.12 -1.56 -8.33
C VAL A 745 -25.62 -0.97 -9.65
N ILE A 746 -24.75 -0.27 -10.38
CA ILE A 746 -25.05 0.28 -11.70
C ILE A 746 -24.19 -0.45 -12.73
N ASN A 747 -24.83 -1.15 -13.65
CA ASN A 747 -24.18 -1.66 -14.85
C ASN A 747 -24.22 -0.56 -15.91
N TYR A 748 -23.19 0.28 -15.95
CA TYR A 748 -23.04 1.31 -16.98
C TYR A 748 -22.90 0.68 -18.37
N ASP A 749 -22.16 -0.44 -18.42
CA ASP A 749 -22.14 -1.36 -19.55
C ASP A 749 -22.70 -2.71 -19.12
N LEU A 750 -23.51 -3.37 -19.95
CA LEU A 750 -23.88 -4.76 -19.71
C LEU A 750 -22.66 -5.68 -19.82
N PRO A 751 -22.58 -6.73 -18.98
CA PRO A 751 -21.47 -7.68 -19.05
C PRO A 751 -21.49 -8.48 -20.36
N THR A 752 -20.32 -8.67 -20.96
CA THR A 752 -20.18 -9.38 -22.25
C THR A 752 -20.57 -10.86 -22.19
N GLN A 753 -20.54 -11.46 -21.00
CA GLN A 753 -20.96 -12.83 -20.75
C GLN A 753 -22.07 -12.82 -19.69
N PRO A 754 -23.20 -13.55 -19.91
CA PRO A 754 -24.29 -13.61 -18.94
C PRO A 754 -23.81 -14.00 -17.53
N GLU A 755 -22.88 -14.94 -17.43
CA GLU A 755 -22.32 -15.44 -16.16
C GLU A 755 -21.78 -14.33 -15.25
N ASN A 756 -21.19 -13.28 -15.80
CA ASN A 756 -20.63 -12.16 -15.03
C ASN A 756 -21.70 -11.28 -14.40
N TYR A 757 -22.93 -11.27 -14.94
CA TYR A 757 -24.04 -10.44 -14.46
C TYR A 757 -24.35 -10.70 -12.97
N LEU A 758 -24.47 -11.98 -12.60
CA LEU A 758 -24.77 -12.36 -11.21
C LEU A 758 -23.66 -11.92 -10.24
N HIS A 759 -22.39 -11.97 -10.67
CA HIS A 759 -21.26 -11.56 -9.84
C HIS A 759 -21.24 -10.05 -9.57
N ARG A 760 -21.65 -9.24 -10.57
CA ARG A 760 -21.79 -7.78 -10.46
C ARG A 760 -22.92 -7.41 -9.49
N ILE A 761 -24.12 -7.92 -9.71
CA ILE A 761 -25.29 -7.51 -8.90
C ILE A 761 -25.22 -8.09 -7.47
N GLY A 762 -24.62 -9.27 -7.28
CA GLY A 762 -24.38 -9.90 -5.98
C GLY A 762 -23.36 -9.18 -5.08
N ARG A 763 -22.90 -7.99 -5.46
CA ARG A 763 -22.22 -7.05 -4.55
C ARG A 763 -23.21 -6.34 -3.62
N SER A 764 -24.46 -6.18 -4.05
CA SER A 764 -25.56 -5.70 -3.21
C SER A 764 -26.33 -6.86 -2.57
N GLY A 765 -27.11 -6.59 -1.53
CA GLY A 765 -28.07 -7.55 -0.97
C GLY A 765 -27.49 -8.73 -0.17
N ARG A 766 -26.27 -8.57 0.38
CA ARG A 766 -25.65 -9.61 1.23
C ARG A 766 -26.35 -9.73 2.58
N PHE A 767 -26.36 -10.96 3.13
CA PHE A 767 -26.95 -11.28 4.44
C PHE A 767 -28.42 -10.86 4.61
N GLY A 768 -29.22 -10.93 3.54
CA GLY A 768 -30.66 -10.65 3.59
C GLY A 768 -31.04 -9.16 3.52
N ARG A 769 -30.08 -8.28 3.23
CA ARG A 769 -30.37 -6.85 2.93
C ARG A 769 -31.04 -6.71 1.57
N LYS A 770 -31.87 -5.67 1.42
CA LYS A 770 -32.42 -5.31 0.11
C LYS A 770 -31.36 -4.55 -0.69
N GLY A 771 -31.18 -4.90 -1.96
CA GLY A 771 -30.28 -4.24 -2.90
C GLY A 771 -31.02 -3.81 -4.16
N VAL A 772 -30.44 -2.88 -4.90
CA VAL A 772 -30.97 -2.44 -6.20
C VAL A 772 -29.86 -2.57 -7.25
N ALA A 773 -30.20 -3.10 -8.42
CA ALA A 773 -29.33 -3.15 -9.58
C ALA A 773 -29.99 -2.39 -10.74
N ILE A 774 -29.30 -1.42 -11.33
CA ILE A 774 -29.77 -0.62 -12.47
C ILE A 774 -28.87 -0.90 -13.68
N ASN A 775 -29.49 -1.24 -14.80
CA ASN A 775 -28.80 -1.58 -16.05
C ASN A 775 -29.03 -0.50 -17.11
N PHE A 776 -27.96 0.06 -17.66
CA PHE A 776 -28.06 0.96 -18.81
C PHE A 776 -28.02 0.18 -20.11
N VAL A 777 -29.05 0.37 -20.94
CA VAL A 777 -29.29 -0.45 -22.13
C VAL A 777 -29.45 0.45 -23.33
N THR A 778 -28.55 0.34 -24.30
CA THR A 778 -28.71 0.96 -25.63
C THR A 778 -29.48 0.05 -26.58
N LYS A 779 -29.83 0.56 -27.77
CA LYS A 779 -30.51 -0.25 -28.81
C LYS A 779 -29.72 -1.50 -29.22
N ASP A 780 -28.39 -1.43 -29.16
CA ASP A 780 -27.53 -2.57 -29.49
C ASP A 780 -27.47 -3.60 -28.34
N ASP A 781 -27.72 -3.15 -27.10
CA ASP A 781 -27.65 -3.94 -25.88
C ASP A 781 -28.95 -4.71 -25.57
N GLU A 782 -30.07 -4.40 -26.23
CA GLU A 782 -31.38 -5.05 -25.99
C GLU A 782 -31.31 -6.58 -26.12
N ARG A 783 -30.54 -7.08 -27.10
CA ARG A 783 -30.32 -8.52 -27.29
C ARG A 783 -29.57 -9.15 -26.11
N MET A 784 -28.55 -8.46 -25.60
CA MET A 784 -27.75 -8.94 -24.49
C MET A 784 -28.56 -8.97 -23.19
N LEU A 785 -29.40 -7.95 -22.94
CA LEU A 785 -30.34 -7.96 -21.81
C LEU A 785 -31.32 -9.13 -21.93
N PHE A 786 -31.85 -9.38 -23.13
CA PHE A 786 -32.75 -10.52 -23.36
C PHE A 786 -32.04 -11.86 -23.09
N ASP A 787 -30.79 -12.02 -23.53
CA ASP A 787 -29.99 -13.22 -23.26
C ASP A 787 -29.74 -13.40 -21.76
N ILE A 788 -29.45 -12.33 -21.00
CA ILE A 788 -29.31 -12.37 -19.54
C ILE A 788 -30.62 -12.80 -18.87
N GLN A 789 -31.75 -12.17 -19.24
CA GLN A 789 -33.07 -12.50 -18.70
C GLN A 789 -33.44 -13.95 -18.97
N LYS A 790 -33.19 -14.44 -20.18
CA LYS A 790 -33.42 -15.83 -20.57
C LYS A 790 -32.48 -16.80 -19.85
N PHE A 791 -31.20 -16.45 -19.72
CA PHE A 791 -30.19 -17.30 -19.09
C PHE A 791 -30.47 -17.51 -17.60
N TYR A 792 -30.91 -16.47 -16.89
CA TYR A 792 -31.23 -16.53 -15.47
C TYR A 792 -32.71 -16.74 -15.16
N ASN A 793 -33.58 -16.77 -16.18
CA ASN A 793 -35.03 -16.81 -16.02
C ASN A 793 -35.55 -15.71 -15.08
N VAL A 794 -35.06 -14.49 -15.28
CA VAL A 794 -35.43 -13.29 -14.50
C VAL A 794 -36.10 -12.27 -15.39
N LEU A 795 -37.03 -11.51 -14.83
CA LEU A 795 -37.60 -10.33 -15.47
C LEU A 795 -36.88 -9.09 -14.90
N VAL A 796 -36.22 -8.31 -15.76
CA VAL A 796 -35.65 -7.02 -15.39
C VAL A 796 -36.66 -5.95 -15.80
N GLU A 797 -37.22 -5.25 -14.83
CA GLU A 797 -38.29 -4.26 -15.07
C GLU A 797 -37.71 -2.93 -15.56
N GLU A 798 -38.51 -2.13 -16.26
CA GLU A 798 -38.12 -0.76 -16.58
C GLU A 798 -38.12 0.09 -15.30
N LEU A 799 -37.12 0.98 -15.14
CA LEU A 799 -37.01 1.82 -13.96
C LEU A 799 -38.25 2.73 -13.83
N PRO A 800 -39.05 2.61 -12.74
CA PRO A 800 -40.26 3.42 -12.59
C PRO A 800 -39.90 4.88 -12.29
N SER A 801 -40.80 5.82 -12.60
CA SER A 801 -40.57 7.26 -12.42
C SER A 801 -40.35 7.68 -10.96
N ASN A 802 -40.83 6.88 -10.00
CA ASN A 802 -40.71 7.14 -8.57
C ASN A 802 -39.58 6.31 -7.94
N VAL A 803 -38.34 6.66 -8.27
CA VAL A 803 -37.14 5.88 -7.89
C VAL A 803 -36.74 6.10 -6.42
N ALA A 804 -37.14 7.22 -5.82
CA ALA A 804 -36.75 7.61 -4.46
C ALA A 804 -37.28 6.66 -3.36
N ASP A 805 -38.41 5.98 -3.61
CA ASP A 805 -39.02 5.04 -2.65
C ASP A 805 -38.43 3.62 -2.71
N LEU A 806 -37.45 3.37 -3.59
CA LEU A 806 -36.90 2.03 -3.85
C LEU A 806 -35.62 1.70 -3.07
N LEU A 807 -34.92 2.71 -2.54
CA LEU A 807 -33.70 2.62 -1.72
C LEU A 807 -34.02 2.92 -0.26
#